data_AF-A0AAV1DDQ2-F1
#
_entry.id   AF-A0AAV1DDQ2-F1
#
_cell.length_a   1.000
_cell.length_b   1.000
_cell.length_c   1.000
_cell.angle_alpha   90.00
_cell.angle_beta   90.00
_cell.angle_gamma   90.00
#
_symmetry.space_group_name_H-M   'P 1'
#
loop_
_entity.id
_entity.type
_entity.pdbx_description
1 polymer ?
#
loop_
_entity_poly.entity_id
_entity_poly.type
_entity_poly.pdbx_seq_one_letter_code
_entity_poly.pdbx_strand_id
1 'polypeptide(L)'
;MGSKWRKAKMALQMKMCLTVPRSSEESSPGQSSSTRFSDAGVSLSPATPRRHSGGGRLDMPTTPVPSSSGLRLPKHSSKSSSKKTCAICLNTMKPGHGHAIFTAECSHSFHFHCITSNVKHGNQMCPICRAKWKEIPFQSPANDITRGRARNSNGSWPQDDPWVTVLRRLPAPRLETPRHTSSSFLVAEPSVFNDDDELISCEPERRENSSDLGHGHIAGKLDLKAYPEVSAVSKSASHNDFTILIHLKAPNTGRHGHFMTDQSGSLVTSHQSRVPVDLVTVLDVSGSMAGTKLALLKRAMGFVIQNLGPSDRLSVIAFSSTARRLFSLRRMTDVGKEEALQAVNSLSSSGGTNIAEGLKKGAKVMTDRKSRNPVSSIILLSDGQDTYSISPGSTNRQSDYQSLLPVSMHRGNNANIHIPVHSFGFGADHDSISMHSISENSGGTFSFIEAESVIQDAFAQCIGGLLSVVVQELTVNIECLHPGLQLKSIKAGSYKTKLMSDSRMGSIEVGDLYAEEERDFLITLDIPVERSSNEMPILNAKCAYKDPVSKEPMTLNQAIEVKILRPEVTAELVVSMEVDRQRNRLRSAEAMAEARAAAERGDLASAVSVLEECRNQLVESVSHRTGDKLSTALDAELKEMQERMASRQTYETSGRAYVLSGLSSHSWQRATARGDSTDSTSLVQAYQTPSMVDMVSRSQTMILGSPSPRRTLRPALSFPARPQPR
;
A
#
# COMPACT_ATOMS: atom_id res chain seq x y z
N MET A 1 40.50 -10.75 22.53
CA MET A 1 40.01 -12.14 22.32
C MET A 1 39.80 -12.36 20.82
N GLY A 2 40.07 -13.54 20.25
CA GLY A 2 39.96 -13.71 18.80
C GLY A 2 40.20 -15.12 18.26
N SER A 3 39.31 -16.08 18.55
CA SER A 3 39.31 -17.39 17.88
C SER A 3 37.94 -18.08 17.94
N LYS A 4 37.29 -18.22 16.77
CA LYS A 4 36.24 -19.22 16.46
C LYS A 4 35.81 -19.17 14.98
N TRP A 5 35.68 -17.99 14.40
CA TRP A 5 35.19 -17.78 13.02
C TRP A 5 36.06 -18.40 11.89
N ARG A 6 37.35 -18.73 12.13
CA ARG A 6 38.19 -19.37 11.12
C ARG A 6 37.91 -20.86 10.86
N LYS A 7 37.09 -21.54 11.67
CA LYS A 7 36.80 -22.98 11.49
C LYS A 7 35.60 -23.32 10.58
N ALA A 8 34.73 -22.36 10.27
CA ALA A 8 33.55 -22.61 9.44
C ALA A 8 33.84 -22.64 7.92
N LYS A 9 34.89 -21.95 7.45
CA LYS A 9 35.15 -21.73 6.01
C LYS A 9 35.93 -22.86 5.30
N MET A 10 36.06 -24.03 5.93
CA MET A 10 36.88 -25.17 5.47
C MET A 10 36.07 -26.44 5.11
N ALA A 11 34.73 -26.36 5.11
CA ALA A 11 33.87 -27.55 4.99
C ALA A 11 33.41 -27.93 3.56
N LEU A 12 33.51 -27.02 2.57
CA LEU A 12 32.90 -27.22 1.24
C LEU A 12 33.79 -26.72 0.09
N GLN A 13 34.84 -27.47 -0.26
CA GLN A 13 35.40 -27.41 -1.62
C GLN A 13 36.13 -28.69 -2.07
N MET A 14 35.48 -29.45 -2.96
CA MET A 14 36.04 -30.48 -3.83
C MET A 14 35.11 -30.59 -5.07
N LYS A 15 35.57 -30.78 -6.31
CA LYS A 15 36.95 -30.89 -6.84
C LYS A 15 36.96 -30.74 -8.37
N MET A 16 38.09 -30.28 -8.95
CA MET A 16 38.54 -30.53 -10.36
C MET A 16 37.75 -29.85 -11.51
N CYS A 17 38.32 -29.42 -12.65
CA CYS A 17 39.73 -29.11 -12.99
C CYS A 17 39.87 -28.36 -14.34
N LEU A 18 40.96 -27.55 -14.47
CA LEU A 18 41.68 -27.15 -15.70
C LEU A 18 40.93 -26.27 -16.73
N THR A 19 41.57 -25.44 -17.57
CA THR A 19 43.01 -25.27 -17.92
C THR A 19 43.37 -23.79 -18.15
N VAL A 20 44.65 -23.41 -18.15
CA VAL A 20 45.17 -22.03 -18.33
C VAL A 20 46.44 -22.03 -19.22
N PRO A 21 46.60 -21.02 -20.09
CA PRO A 21 47.83 -20.20 -20.15
C PRO A 21 47.46 -18.70 -19.94
N ARG A 22 48.20 -17.86 -19.18
CA ARG A 22 49.63 -17.42 -19.27
C ARG A 22 49.95 -16.70 -20.59
N SER A 23 50.62 -15.53 -20.59
CA SER A 23 51.20 -14.72 -19.48
C SER A 23 51.52 -13.28 -19.95
N SER A 24 52.05 -12.43 -19.04
CA SER A 24 53.08 -11.37 -19.28
C SER A 24 52.74 -10.19 -20.23
N GLU A 25 53.12 -8.93 -19.98
CA GLU A 25 53.82 -8.33 -18.83
C GLU A 25 53.60 -6.80 -18.74
N GLU A 26 54.38 -6.13 -17.89
CA GLU A 26 54.31 -4.72 -17.48
C GLU A 26 54.56 -3.68 -18.59
N SER A 27 53.96 -2.48 -18.49
CA SER A 27 54.73 -1.27 -18.08
C SER A 27 53.95 0.06 -18.19
N SER A 28 54.28 0.94 -17.23
CA SER A 28 54.09 2.40 -17.14
C SER A 28 55.45 2.96 -16.64
N PRO A 29 55.81 4.28 -16.69
CA PRO A 29 54.94 5.47 -16.68
C PRO A 29 55.45 6.70 -17.49
N GLY A 30 54.82 7.87 -17.31
CA GLY A 30 55.22 9.21 -17.80
C GLY A 30 53.98 10.00 -18.27
N GLN A 31 53.62 11.18 -17.74
CA GLN A 31 54.30 12.50 -17.76
C GLN A 31 54.55 13.05 -19.18
N SER A 32 54.22 14.31 -19.52
CA SER A 32 53.51 15.38 -18.80
C SER A 32 53.12 16.54 -19.75
N SER A 33 52.23 17.47 -19.31
CA SER A 33 51.97 18.80 -19.92
C SER A 33 51.29 18.79 -21.33
N SER A 34 50.76 19.87 -21.92
CA SER A 34 50.05 21.08 -21.40
C SER A 34 49.45 21.89 -22.58
N THR A 35 48.63 22.91 -22.30
CA THR A 35 48.05 23.91 -23.24
C THR A 35 47.05 23.37 -24.28
N ARG A 36 46.30 24.20 -25.04
CA ARG A 36 45.32 25.28 -24.73
C ARG A 36 44.92 25.95 -26.07
N PHE A 37 43.66 26.39 -26.16
CA PHE A 37 43.10 27.37 -27.12
C PHE A 37 42.71 26.96 -28.56
N SER A 38 41.76 27.77 -29.06
CA SER A 38 40.97 27.78 -30.31
C SER A 38 41.77 28.34 -31.53
N ASP A 39 41.25 28.63 -32.74
CA ASP A 39 39.85 28.85 -33.20
C ASP A 39 39.68 28.79 -34.76
N ALA A 40 38.41 28.87 -35.21
CA ALA A 40 37.88 29.48 -36.46
C ALA A 40 38.11 28.89 -37.89
N GLY A 41 37.06 29.05 -38.74
CA GLY A 41 37.02 28.81 -40.21
C GLY A 41 35.74 28.04 -40.67
N VAL A 42 34.72 28.51 -41.42
CA VAL A 42 34.56 29.44 -42.59
C VAL A 42 35.03 28.79 -43.91
N SER A 43 34.25 28.61 -45.00
CA SER A 43 32.82 28.86 -45.39
C SER A 43 32.46 27.96 -46.63
N LEU A 44 31.35 27.98 -47.41
CA LEU A 44 30.14 28.82 -47.62
C LEU A 44 28.97 27.99 -48.28
N SER A 45 28.00 28.61 -48.96
CA SER A 45 26.81 28.04 -49.68
C SER A 45 26.92 28.26 -51.23
N PRO A 46 25.92 28.12 -52.18
CA PRO A 46 24.44 28.35 -52.06
C PRO A 46 23.40 27.58 -52.97
N ALA A 47 22.11 27.79 -52.65
CA ALA A 47 20.91 28.01 -53.51
C ALA A 47 20.28 26.96 -54.50
N THR A 48 19.12 26.39 -54.07
CA THR A 48 17.73 26.42 -54.65
C THR A 48 17.42 26.47 -56.17
N PRO A 49 16.28 25.87 -56.59
CA PRO A 49 15.07 26.70 -56.88
C PRO A 49 13.74 26.19 -56.23
N ARG A 50 12.55 26.55 -56.78
CA ARG A 50 11.25 26.70 -56.05
C ARG A 50 10.04 25.92 -56.62
N ARG A 51 9.07 25.61 -55.72
CA ARG A 51 7.60 25.40 -55.96
C ARG A 51 7.20 24.17 -56.83
N HIS A 52 5.96 23.65 -56.90
CA HIS A 52 4.61 24.17 -56.58
C HIS A 52 3.63 23.04 -56.11
N SER A 53 2.63 23.39 -55.28
CA SER A 53 1.27 22.80 -55.08
C SER A 53 0.85 21.40 -55.59
N GLY A 54 0.11 20.65 -54.75
CA GLY A 54 -0.92 19.69 -55.20
C GLY A 54 -1.10 18.46 -54.29
N GLY A 55 -2.33 18.16 -53.84
CA GLY A 55 -2.64 16.97 -53.03
C GLY A 55 -3.16 15.79 -53.87
N GLY A 56 -3.15 14.58 -53.31
CA GLY A 56 -3.67 13.38 -53.98
C GLY A 56 -3.50 12.11 -53.14
N ARG A 57 -4.56 11.30 -53.05
CA ARG A 57 -4.64 10.05 -52.27
C ARG A 57 -4.12 8.82 -53.05
N LEU A 58 -3.73 7.81 -52.26
CA LEU A 58 -3.85 6.35 -52.49
C LEU A 58 -2.79 5.56 -53.31
N ASP A 59 -2.54 4.36 -52.76
CA ASP A 59 -2.22 3.05 -53.35
C ASP A 59 -0.80 2.65 -53.86
N MET A 60 -0.64 1.31 -53.80
CA MET A 60 0.51 0.41 -54.05
C MET A 60 0.32 -0.20 -55.49
N PRO A 61 0.99 -1.29 -55.99
CA PRO A 61 2.09 -2.12 -55.45
C PRO A 61 3.16 -2.57 -56.49
N THR A 62 3.93 -3.63 -56.13
CA THR A 62 4.58 -4.69 -56.96
C THR A 62 6.12 -4.73 -57.06
N THR A 63 6.62 -5.91 -57.48
CA THR A 63 7.98 -6.46 -57.33
C THR A 63 8.71 -6.59 -58.67
N PRO A 64 9.96 -7.11 -58.71
CA PRO A 64 10.09 -8.53 -59.12
C PRO A 64 11.25 -9.31 -58.44
N VAL A 65 11.35 -10.61 -58.79
CA VAL A 65 12.41 -11.58 -58.41
C VAL A 65 13.22 -11.95 -59.68
N PRO A 66 14.38 -12.66 -59.60
CA PRO A 66 14.32 -14.14 -59.65
C PRO A 66 15.45 -14.90 -58.91
N SER A 67 15.32 -16.22 -58.82
CA SER A 67 16.40 -17.17 -58.50
C SER A 67 16.09 -18.54 -59.12
N SER A 68 17.11 -19.40 -59.29
CA SER A 68 17.09 -20.54 -60.21
C SER A 68 17.04 -21.94 -59.57
N SER A 69 16.78 -22.93 -60.44
CA SER A 69 16.81 -24.40 -60.32
C SER A 69 17.89 -25.02 -59.41
N GLY A 70 17.77 -26.26 -58.89
CA GLY A 70 16.69 -27.26 -58.97
C GLY A 70 17.17 -28.72 -59.22
N LEU A 71 16.66 -29.70 -58.44
CA LEU A 71 16.88 -31.17 -58.55
C LEU A 71 18.31 -31.67 -58.13
N ARG A 72 18.57 -32.89 -57.60
CA ARG A 72 17.78 -34.12 -57.28
C ARG A 72 18.43 -34.94 -56.11
N LEU A 73 17.79 -36.05 -55.69
CA LEU A 73 18.13 -37.00 -54.56
C LEU A 73 19.29 -38.00 -54.90
N PRO A 74 19.79 -38.95 -54.03
CA PRO A 74 19.30 -39.44 -52.70
C PRO A 74 20.35 -39.81 -51.60
N LYS A 75 19.87 -40.35 -50.44
CA LYS A 75 20.52 -41.26 -49.43
C LYS A 75 21.94 -40.96 -48.89
N HIS A 76 22.06 -40.79 -47.56
CA HIS A 76 22.60 -41.83 -46.65
C HIS A 76 22.34 -41.52 -45.16
N SER A 77 22.62 -42.48 -44.26
CA SER A 77 22.20 -42.46 -42.85
C SER A 77 23.35 -42.28 -41.84
N SER A 78 23.34 -41.20 -41.05
CA SER A 78 24.13 -41.12 -39.80
C SER A 78 23.64 -40.04 -38.83
N LYS A 79 23.37 -40.46 -37.59
CA LYS A 79 23.30 -39.72 -36.30
C LYS A 79 23.42 -38.18 -36.37
N SER A 80 22.33 -37.47 -36.04
CA SER A 80 22.38 -36.06 -35.58
C SER A 80 21.52 -35.89 -34.34
N SER A 81 22.01 -35.12 -33.36
CA SER A 81 21.34 -34.91 -32.08
C SER A 81 20.23 -33.85 -32.20
N SER A 82 18.98 -34.29 -32.31
CA SER A 82 17.82 -33.41 -32.42
C SER A 82 17.62 -32.57 -31.15
N LYS A 83 17.98 -31.28 -31.22
CA LYS A 83 17.69 -30.28 -30.17
C LYS A 83 16.16 -30.13 -30.02
N LYS A 84 15.56 -30.77 -29.01
CA LYS A 84 14.12 -30.66 -28.77
C LYS A 84 13.75 -29.21 -28.41
N THR A 85 12.75 -28.64 -29.08
CA THR A 85 12.16 -27.33 -28.76
C THR A 85 10.82 -27.50 -28.03
N CYS A 86 10.49 -26.56 -27.13
CA CYS A 86 9.22 -26.57 -26.41
C CYS A 86 8.11 -26.01 -27.33
N ALA A 87 7.08 -26.80 -27.67
CA ALA A 87 6.05 -26.35 -28.62
C ALA A 87 5.14 -25.20 -28.13
N ILE A 88 5.26 -24.78 -26.87
CA ILE A 88 4.45 -23.68 -26.29
C ILE A 88 5.19 -22.33 -26.36
N CYS A 89 6.51 -22.31 -26.21
CA CYS A 89 7.32 -21.08 -26.22
C CYS A 89 8.46 -21.10 -27.25
N LEU A 90 8.50 -22.13 -28.11
CA LEU A 90 9.44 -22.40 -29.22
C LEU A 90 10.94 -22.51 -28.85
N ASN A 91 11.35 -22.09 -27.64
CA ASN A 91 12.71 -22.15 -27.13
C ASN A 91 13.26 -23.58 -26.97
N THR A 92 14.58 -23.74 -27.08
CA THR A 92 15.28 -25.03 -26.96
C THR A 92 15.28 -25.56 -25.53
N MET A 93 14.88 -26.82 -25.34
CA MET A 93 14.87 -27.48 -24.03
C MET A 93 16.28 -28.00 -23.69
N LYS A 94 17.11 -27.15 -23.08
CA LYS A 94 18.41 -27.54 -22.49
C LYS A 94 18.21 -27.94 -21.01
N PRO A 95 18.60 -29.16 -20.59
CA PRO A 95 18.69 -29.47 -19.16
C PRO A 95 19.84 -28.65 -18.52
N GLY A 96 19.60 -28.05 -17.35
CA GLY A 96 20.63 -27.38 -16.54
C GLY A 96 20.31 -25.96 -16.06
N HIS A 97 19.47 -25.18 -16.76
CA HIS A 97 19.16 -23.79 -16.39
C HIS A 97 17.87 -23.65 -15.56
N GLY A 98 17.70 -24.46 -14.50
CA GLY A 98 16.54 -24.41 -13.58
C GLY A 98 15.18 -24.81 -14.17
N HIS A 99 15.04 -24.87 -15.48
CA HIS A 99 13.82 -25.24 -16.18
C HIS A 99 13.62 -26.76 -16.17
N ALA A 100 12.72 -27.26 -15.33
CA ALA A 100 12.32 -28.65 -15.38
C ALA A 100 11.63 -28.96 -16.72
N ILE A 101 11.90 -30.15 -17.29
CA ILE A 101 11.31 -30.59 -18.56
C ILE A 101 10.21 -31.62 -18.23
N PHE A 102 8.96 -31.26 -18.47
CA PHE A 102 7.85 -32.22 -18.37
C PHE A 102 7.74 -32.98 -19.68
N THR A 103 7.76 -34.32 -19.63
CA THR A 103 7.39 -35.16 -20.78
C THR A 103 6.09 -35.87 -20.42
N ALA A 104 5.04 -35.57 -21.17
CA ALA A 104 3.71 -36.10 -20.92
C ALA A 104 3.56 -37.55 -21.38
N GLU A 105 2.48 -38.23 -20.97
CA GLU A 105 2.11 -39.61 -21.39
C GLU A 105 2.26 -39.84 -22.90
N CYS A 106 1.90 -38.83 -23.70
CA CYS A 106 2.01 -38.83 -25.16
C CYS A 106 3.43 -38.55 -25.70
N SER A 107 4.49 -38.75 -24.91
CA SER A 107 5.92 -38.55 -25.24
C SER A 107 6.35 -37.14 -25.71
N HIS A 108 5.44 -36.15 -25.62
CA HIS A 108 5.72 -34.76 -25.95
C HIS A 108 6.37 -34.05 -24.76
N SER A 109 7.52 -33.39 -25.01
CA SER A 109 8.28 -32.66 -23.99
C SER A 109 7.98 -31.15 -24.03
N PHE A 110 7.84 -30.53 -22.86
CA PHE A 110 7.58 -29.11 -22.65
C PHE A 110 8.44 -28.57 -21.49
N HIS A 111 8.69 -27.25 -21.45
CA HIS A 111 9.11 -26.61 -20.20
C HIS A 111 7.97 -26.69 -19.17
N PHE A 112 8.29 -27.04 -17.93
CA PHE A 112 7.32 -27.23 -16.84
C PHE A 112 6.40 -26.02 -16.65
N HIS A 113 6.96 -24.80 -16.54
CA HIS A 113 6.17 -23.58 -16.40
C HIS A 113 5.14 -23.38 -17.54
N CYS A 114 5.56 -23.63 -18.79
CA CYS A 114 4.69 -23.47 -19.95
C CYS A 114 3.47 -24.40 -19.91
N ILE A 115 3.64 -25.64 -19.44
CA ILE A 115 2.51 -26.58 -19.38
C ILE A 115 1.69 -26.45 -18.09
N THR A 116 2.31 -26.10 -16.96
CA THR A 116 1.58 -25.76 -15.72
C THR A 116 0.63 -24.58 -15.93
N SER A 117 0.99 -23.60 -16.77
CA SER A 117 0.06 -22.55 -17.20
C SER A 117 -1.15 -23.11 -17.95
N ASN A 118 -0.96 -23.94 -18.99
CA ASN A 118 -2.08 -24.52 -19.74
C ASN A 118 -3.02 -25.37 -18.86
N VAL A 119 -2.46 -26.15 -17.92
CA VAL A 119 -3.22 -26.98 -16.98
C VAL A 119 -4.01 -26.14 -15.97
N LYS A 120 -3.45 -25.02 -15.48
CA LYS A 120 -4.18 -24.05 -14.61
C LYS A 120 -5.44 -23.48 -15.25
N HIS A 121 -5.49 -23.39 -16.58
CA HIS A 121 -6.67 -22.95 -17.34
C HIS A 121 -7.66 -24.10 -17.66
N GLY A 122 -7.54 -25.25 -16.98
CA GLY A 122 -8.46 -26.40 -17.10
C GLY A 122 -8.15 -27.38 -18.24
N ASN A 123 -7.16 -27.10 -19.09
CA ASN A 123 -6.88 -27.91 -20.27
C ASN A 123 -6.05 -29.17 -19.94
N GLN A 124 -6.72 -30.26 -19.55
CA GLN A 124 -6.12 -31.60 -19.34
C GLN A 124 -5.79 -32.35 -20.64
N MET A 125 -5.46 -31.61 -21.72
CA MET A 125 -5.27 -32.13 -23.07
C MET A 125 -3.92 -31.66 -23.61
N CYS A 126 -3.16 -32.56 -24.26
CA CYS A 126 -1.90 -32.21 -24.89
C CYS A 126 -2.10 -31.15 -26.01
N PRO A 127 -1.40 -29.99 -25.98
CA PRO A 127 -1.53 -28.98 -27.02
C PRO A 127 -1.18 -29.47 -28.44
N ILE A 128 -0.33 -30.49 -28.56
CA ILE A 128 0.19 -30.98 -29.85
C ILE A 128 -0.70 -32.08 -30.43
N CYS A 129 -0.97 -33.15 -29.67
CA CYS A 129 -1.68 -34.34 -30.15
C CYS A 129 -3.09 -34.53 -29.58
N ARG A 130 -3.55 -33.62 -28.71
CA ARG A 130 -4.87 -33.68 -28.02
C ARG A 130 -5.13 -34.98 -27.25
N ALA A 131 -4.09 -35.74 -26.90
CA ALA A 131 -4.19 -36.83 -25.93
C ALA A 131 -4.63 -36.28 -24.56
N LYS A 132 -5.62 -36.92 -23.94
CA LYS A 132 -6.13 -36.56 -22.61
C LYS A 132 -5.23 -37.18 -21.53
N TRP A 133 -4.70 -36.35 -20.66
CA TRP A 133 -3.80 -36.80 -19.59
C TRP A 133 -4.60 -37.24 -18.37
N LYS A 134 -4.15 -38.35 -17.77
CA LYS A 134 -4.70 -38.94 -16.54
C LYS A 134 -3.88 -38.48 -15.33
N GLU A 135 -2.57 -38.33 -15.52
CA GLU A 135 -1.67 -37.85 -14.48
C GLU A 135 -1.00 -36.53 -14.88
N ILE A 136 -1.15 -35.56 -13.99
CA ILE A 136 -0.53 -34.24 -14.04
C ILE A 136 -0.03 -33.94 -12.62
N PRO A 137 1.12 -33.25 -12.44
CA PRO A 137 1.77 -33.12 -11.13
C PRO A 137 1.08 -32.09 -10.22
N PHE A 138 -0.14 -32.41 -9.80
CA PHE A 138 -0.93 -31.79 -8.75
C PHE A 138 -1.83 -32.87 -8.13
N GLN A 139 -1.41 -33.43 -6.99
CA GLN A 139 -2.26 -34.26 -6.14
C GLN A 139 -2.26 -33.70 -4.71
N SER A 140 -3.36 -33.04 -4.35
CA SER A 140 -3.89 -33.14 -3.00
C SER A 140 -4.81 -34.37 -2.95
N PRO A 141 -4.94 -35.07 -1.80
CA PRO A 141 -5.49 -36.42 -1.78
C PRO A 141 -6.95 -36.48 -2.20
N ALA A 142 -7.22 -37.26 -3.25
CA ALA A 142 -8.57 -37.69 -3.63
C ALA A 142 -8.93 -38.96 -2.83
N ASN A 143 -10.11 -38.97 -2.20
CA ASN A 143 -10.61 -40.15 -1.51
C ASN A 143 -11.14 -41.18 -2.53
N ASP A 144 -10.96 -42.47 -2.22
CA ASP A 144 -11.22 -43.58 -3.15
C ASP A 144 -12.73 -43.84 -3.36
N ILE A 145 -13.14 -44.02 -4.63
CA ILE A 145 -14.40 -44.66 -5.02
C ILE A 145 -14.12 -45.61 -6.19
N THR A 146 -14.00 -46.90 -5.88
CA THR A 146 -13.68 -47.94 -6.85
C THR A 146 -14.92 -48.50 -7.58
N ARG A 147 -14.91 -48.33 -8.91
CA ARG A 147 -15.40 -49.28 -9.93
C ARG A 147 -16.86 -49.81 -9.86
N GLY A 148 -17.71 -49.25 -10.73
CA GLY A 148 -18.75 -50.00 -11.46
C GLY A 148 -18.45 -49.96 -12.97
N ARG A 149 -18.69 -51.03 -13.74
CA ARG A 149 -18.19 -51.16 -15.14
C ARG A 149 -19.34 -51.25 -16.16
N ALA A 150 -19.20 -50.52 -17.28
CA ALA A 150 -20.22 -50.37 -18.32
C ALA A 150 -20.27 -51.53 -19.34
N ARG A 151 -21.40 -51.64 -20.07
CA ARG A 151 -21.47 -52.22 -21.42
C ARG A 151 -22.69 -51.71 -22.22
N ASN A 152 -22.57 -51.70 -23.54
CA ASN A 152 -23.60 -51.27 -24.50
C ASN A 152 -24.60 -52.41 -24.81
N SER A 153 -25.78 -52.07 -25.36
CA SER A 153 -26.32 -52.63 -26.62
C SER A 153 -27.74 -52.10 -26.97
N ASN A 154 -28.18 -52.37 -28.21
CA ASN A 154 -29.43 -51.89 -28.83
C ASN A 154 -30.71 -52.58 -28.29
N GLY A 155 -31.84 -51.86 -28.35
CA GLY A 155 -33.00 -52.31 -29.13
C GLY A 155 -34.28 -52.80 -28.41
N SER A 156 -35.40 -52.60 -29.13
CA SER A 156 -36.77 -53.16 -28.96
C SER A 156 -37.74 -52.54 -27.93
N TRP A 157 -38.97 -52.30 -28.41
CA TRP A 157 -40.25 -52.28 -27.66
C TRP A 157 -40.75 -53.75 -27.49
N PRO A 158 -41.78 -54.11 -26.68
CA PRO A 158 -43.16 -53.57 -26.55
C PRO A 158 -43.35 -52.74 -25.25
N GLN A 159 -44.34 -51.85 -25.05
CA GLN A 159 -45.81 -51.86 -25.26
C GLN A 159 -46.59 -52.70 -24.23
N ASP A 160 -47.28 -52.01 -23.31
CA ASP A 160 -48.66 -52.32 -22.88
C ASP A 160 -49.30 -51.07 -22.22
N ASP A 161 -50.63 -50.97 -22.28
CA ASP A 161 -51.50 -49.80 -22.05
C ASP A 161 -52.82 -50.29 -21.39
N PRO A 162 -53.90 -49.50 -21.20
CA PRO A 162 -54.05 -48.12 -20.67
C PRO A 162 -55.12 -48.06 -19.53
N TRP A 163 -55.36 -46.88 -18.90
CA TRP A 163 -56.72 -46.58 -18.35
C TRP A 163 -57.12 -45.08 -18.33
N VAL A 164 -57.63 -44.64 -19.49
CA VAL A 164 -58.80 -43.76 -19.74
C VAL A 164 -59.19 -42.68 -18.68
N THR A 165 -58.75 -41.45 -18.95
CA THR A 165 -59.58 -40.25 -19.25
C THR A 165 -60.87 -39.93 -18.45
N VAL A 166 -60.90 -38.72 -17.86
CA VAL A 166 -62.09 -37.83 -17.86
C VAL A 166 -61.67 -36.39 -18.21
N LEU A 167 -62.38 -35.74 -19.14
CA LEU A 167 -62.18 -34.34 -19.55
C LEU A 167 -63.25 -33.41 -18.97
N ARG A 168 -62.90 -32.19 -18.53
CA ARG A 168 -63.84 -31.05 -18.54
C ARG A 168 -63.21 -29.64 -18.55
N ARG A 169 -63.38 -28.98 -19.70
CA ARG A 169 -63.57 -27.52 -19.97
C ARG A 169 -62.71 -26.46 -19.24
N LEU A 170 -62.01 -25.68 -20.06
CA LEU A 170 -61.52 -24.32 -19.78
C LEU A 170 -62.67 -23.33 -19.49
N PRO A 171 -62.38 -22.28 -18.70
CA PRO A 171 -62.80 -20.90 -19.01
C PRO A 171 -61.64 -20.07 -19.62
N ALA A 172 -61.99 -18.96 -20.27
CA ALA A 172 -61.04 -18.02 -20.89
C ALA A 172 -60.47 -16.99 -19.88
N PRO A 173 -59.47 -16.14 -20.23
CA PRO A 173 -58.53 -15.57 -19.26
C PRO A 173 -59.09 -14.41 -18.44
N ARG A 174 -58.55 -14.27 -17.22
CA ARG A 174 -58.57 -13.01 -16.47
C ARG A 174 -57.22 -12.30 -16.61
N LEU A 175 -57.28 -10.97 -16.68
CA LEU A 175 -56.14 -10.08 -16.73
C LEU A 175 -55.54 -9.97 -15.32
N GLU A 176 -54.39 -10.60 -15.06
CA GLU A 176 -53.62 -10.40 -13.83
C GLU A 176 -52.32 -9.62 -14.10
N THR A 177 -52.04 -8.68 -13.20
CA THR A 177 -50.87 -7.79 -13.21
C THR A 177 -49.57 -8.57 -13.04
N PRO A 178 -48.46 -8.17 -13.71
CA PRO A 178 -47.18 -8.83 -13.54
C PRO A 178 -46.70 -8.72 -12.10
N ARG A 179 -46.37 -9.86 -11.48
CA ARG A 179 -45.82 -9.90 -10.13
C ARG A 179 -44.45 -9.22 -10.12
N HIS A 180 -44.31 -8.14 -9.34
CA HIS A 180 -43.03 -7.48 -9.15
C HIS A 180 -42.04 -8.42 -8.46
N THR A 181 -40.99 -8.84 -9.18
CA THR A 181 -39.72 -9.20 -8.54
C THR A 181 -39.12 -7.92 -7.97
N SER A 182 -39.16 -7.77 -6.66
CA SER A 182 -38.74 -6.55 -5.96
C SER A 182 -37.24 -6.29 -6.09
N SER A 183 -36.89 -5.25 -6.86
CA SER A 183 -35.54 -4.69 -6.91
C SER A 183 -35.28 -3.85 -5.65
N SER A 184 -34.84 -4.49 -4.57
CA SER A 184 -34.65 -3.88 -3.24
C SER A 184 -33.61 -2.75 -3.14
N PHE A 185 -32.91 -2.42 -4.23
CA PHE A 185 -31.86 -1.39 -4.29
C PHE A 185 -32.31 -0.07 -4.93
N LEU A 186 -33.63 0.15 -5.12
CA LEU A 186 -34.21 1.39 -5.63
C LEU A 186 -35.04 2.14 -4.56
N VAL A 187 -34.47 2.29 -3.36
CA VAL A 187 -34.98 3.23 -2.34
C VAL A 187 -34.39 4.62 -2.65
N ALA A 188 -35.23 5.66 -2.65
CA ALA A 188 -34.75 7.03 -2.81
C ALA A 188 -33.84 7.42 -1.62
N GLU A 189 -32.67 8.01 -1.90
CA GLU A 189 -31.74 8.39 -0.82
C GLU A 189 -32.38 9.38 0.17
N PRO A 190 -32.30 9.15 1.49
CA PRO A 190 -32.87 10.06 2.46
C PRO A 190 -32.11 11.39 2.50
N SER A 191 -32.84 12.47 2.79
CA SER A 191 -32.29 13.83 2.83
C SER A 191 -31.28 14.05 3.98
N VAL A 192 -31.23 13.16 4.96
CA VAL A 192 -30.28 13.10 6.08
C VAL A 192 -29.82 11.65 6.26
N PHE A 193 -28.53 11.42 6.52
CA PHE A 193 -27.95 10.07 6.71
C PHE A 193 -27.82 9.70 8.19
N ASN A 194 -28.94 9.72 8.91
CA ASN A 194 -29.06 9.35 10.33
C ASN A 194 -29.66 7.95 10.54
N ASP A 195 -29.60 7.10 9.52
CA ASP A 195 -29.95 5.68 9.51
C ASP A 195 -28.73 4.78 9.86
N ASP A 196 -27.87 5.26 10.76
CA ASP A 196 -26.71 4.52 11.27
C ASP A 196 -27.09 3.55 12.40
N ASP A 197 -26.45 2.37 12.41
CA ASP A 197 -26.60 1.37 13.48
C ASP A 197 -26.04 1.92 14.80
N GLU A 198 -26.77 1.71 15.91
CA GLU A 198 -26.35 2.15 17.24
C GLU A 198 -25.09 1.42 17.74
N LEU A 199 -24.27 2.14 18.51
CA LEU A 199 -23.07 1.60 19.15
C LEU A 199 -23.43 0.59 20.23
N ILE A 200 -22.55 -0.40 20.46
CA ILE A 200 -22.65 -1.22 21.67
C ILE A 200 -22.32 -0.31 22.86
N SER A 201 -23.27 -0.17 23.79
CA SER A 201 -22.98 0.28 25.15
C SER A 201 -22.19 -0.82 25.87
N CYS A 202 -20.87 -0.81 25.73
CA CYS A 202 -19.98 -1.51 26.65
C CYS A 202 -20.03 -0.78 28.00
N GLU A 203 -21.12 -0.96 28.75
CA GLU A 203 -21.07 -0.67 30.18
C GLU A 203 -19.99 -1.56 30.80
N PRO A 204 -19.02 -1.00 31.55
CA PRO A 204 -18.14 -1.84 32.35
C PRO A 204 -18.99 -2.52 33.41
N GLU A 205 -19.06 -3.86 33.41
CA GLU A 205 -19.71 -4.61 34.47
C GLU A 205 -19.18 -4.12 35.82
N ARG A 206 -20.06 -3.53 36.63
CA ARG A 206 -19.73 -3.13 38.00
C ARG A 206 -19.55 -4.40 38.84
N ARG A 207 -18.36 -5.00 38.77
CA ARG A 207 -17.92 -6.00 39.73
C ARG A 207 -17.85 -5.32 41.09
N GLU A 208 -18.78 -5.69 41.96
CA GLU A 208 -18.86 -5.17 43.31
C GLU A 208 -17.62 -5.55 44.13
N ASN A 209 -17.37 -4.80 45.20
CA ASN A 209 -16.08 -4.79 45.89
C ASN A 209 -15.66 -6.16 46.44
N SER A 210 -14.52 -6.66 45.96
CA SER A 210 -13.65 -7.57 46.71
C SER A 210 -12.22 -7.03 46.68
N SER A 211 -11.61 -6.87 47.84
CA SER A 211 -10.24 -6.37 48.01
C SER A 211 -9.18 -7.41 47.62
N ASP A 212 -7.99 -6.92 47.28
CA ASP A 212 -6.79 -7.67 46.88
C ASP A 212 -6.89 -8.56 45.63
N LEU A 213 -6.35 -8.07 44.51
CA LEU A 213 -5.21 -8.67 43.79
C LEU A 213 -4.79 -7.80 42.60
N GLY A 214 -3.66 -7.10 42.72
CA GLY A 214 -3.21 -6.09 41.74
C GLY A 214 -2.53 -6.63 40.48
N HIS A 215 -3.26 -7.33 39.60
CA HIS A 215 -2.81 -7.72 38.24
C HIS A 215 -4.00 -7.67 37.26
N GLY A 216 -3.95 -7.03 36.09
CA GLY A 216 -2.93 -6.09 35.58
C GLY A 216 -3.29 -5.59 34.18
N HIS A 217 -3.55 -4.29 34.02
CA HIS A 217 -3.79 -3.63 32.73
C HIS A 217 -2.64 -2.66 32.41
N ILE A 218 -1.46 -3.21 32.09
CA ILE A 218 -0.33 -2.41 31.60
C ILE A 218 -0.54 -2.14 30.11
N ALA A 219 -1.47 -1.23 29.81
CA ALA A 219 -1.41 -0.49 28.56
C ALA A 219 -0.10 0.33 28.57
N GLY A 220 0.70 0.22 27.52
CA GLY A 220 1.94 0.98 27.43
C GLY A 220 1.65 2.49 27.45
N LYS A 221 2.52 3.26 28.10
CA LYS A 221 2.53 4.72 27.94
C LYS A 221 3.19 5.08 26.62
N LEU A 222 2.80 6.21 26.04
CA LEU A 222 3.50 6.83 24.92
C LEU A 222 4.98 7.05 25.30
N ASP A 223 5.89 6.49 24.52
CA ASP A 223 7.33 6.62 24.69
C ASP A 223 7.79 7.90 23.98
N LEU A 224 8.35 8.84 24.73
CA LEU A 224 8.89 10.11 24.26
C LEU A 224 10.39 10.09 24.53
N LYS A 225 11.19 10.52 23.55
CA LYS A 225 12.65 10.69 23.69
C LYS A 225 13.08 11.95 22.96
N ALA A 226 14.23 12.49 23.33
CA ALA A 226 14.83 13.62 22.64
C ALA A 226 16.35 13.45 22.53
N TYR A 227 16.90 13.79 21.37
CA TYR A 227 18.31 13.62 21.02
C TYR A 227 18.88 14.95 20.50
N PRO A 228 19.88 15.54 21.18
CA PRO A 228 20.61 16.68 20.63
C PRO A 228 21.57 16.22 19.52
N GLU A 229 21.80 17.09 18.54
CA GLU A 229 22.72 16.84 17.44
C GLU A 229 24.13 16.49 17.92
N VAL A 230 24.65 17.24 18.90
CA VAL A 230 25.88 16.94 19.63
C VAL A 230 25.66 17.12 21.13
N SER A 231 26.28 16.28 21.94
CA SER A 231 26.14 16.30 23.40
C SER A 231 26.91 17.45 24.09
N ALA A 232 27.81 18.12 23.38
CA ALA A 232 28.65 19.19 23.92
C ALA A 232 28.91 20.32 22.90
N VAL A 233 28.93 21.57 23.36
CA VAL A 233 29.24 22.77 22.56
C VAL A 233 30.11 23.72 23.39
N SER A 234 31.23 24.22 22.86
CA SER A 234 32.15 25.09 23.61
C SER A 234 31.48 26.31 24.26
N LYS A 235 31.84 26.64 25.51
CA LYS A 235 31.49 27.91 26.18
C LYS A 235 31.87 29.17 25.39
N SER A 236 32.93 29.08 24.60
CA SER A 236 33.49 30.21 23.85
C SER A 236 32.83 30.45 22.49
N ALA A 237 31.96 29.52 22.04
CA ALA A 237 31.30 29.58 20.74
C ALA A 237 29.78 29.63 20.86
N SER A 238 29.15 30.39 19.97
CA SER A 238 27.75 30.20 19.60
C SER A 238 27.63 29.05 18.60
N HIS A 239 26.48 28.38 18.57
CA HIS A 239 26.18 27.36 17.57
C HIS A 239 24.81 27.64 16.98
N ASN A 240 24.80 28.08 15.73
CA ASN A 240 23.57 28.43 15.00
C ASN A 240 22.95 27.17 14.41
N ASP A 241 21.63 27.15 14.24
CA ASP A 241 20.85 26.03 13.67
C ASP A 241 21.04 24.68 14.40
N PHE A 242 21.39 24.73 15.69
CA PHE A 242 21.55 23.55 16.53
C PHE A 242 20.27 22.72 16.52
N THR A 243 20.38 21.47 16.08
CA THR A 243 19.21 20.60 15.89
C THR A 243 18.97 19.70 17.11
N ILE A 244 17.71 19.59 17.53
CA ILE A 244 17.25 18.55 18.45
C ILE A 244 16.15 17.74 17.76
N LEU A 245 16.30 16.42 17.78
CA LEU A 245 15.24 15.49 17.40
C LEU A 245 14.35 15.22 18.61
N ILE A 246 13.03 15.39 18.47
CA ILE A 246 12.03 14.73 19.31
C ILE A 246 11.56 13.46 18.60
N HIS A 247 11.67 12.33 19.31
CA HIS A 247 11.18 11.02 18.89
C HIS A 247 9.98 10.63 19.75
N LEU A 248 8.92 10.17 19.10
CA LEU A 248 7.74 9.58 19.71
C LEU A 248 7.61 8.14 19.23
N LYS A 249 7.23 7.22 20.13
CA LYS A 249 6.79 5.88 19.78
C LYS A 249 5.50 5.52 20.51
N ALA A 250 4.46 5.24 19.73
CA ALA A 250 3.18 4.80 20.24
C ALA A 250 3.31 3.44 20.98
N PRO A 251 2.53 3.20 22.04
CA PRO A 251 2.61 1.96 22.79
C PRO A 251 2.19 0.76 21.94
N ASN A 252 2.73 -0.42 22.29
CA ASN A 252 2.30 -1.67 21.68
C ASN A 252 0.94 -2.11 22.25
N THR A 253 0.03 -2.58 21.40
CA THR A 253 -1.16 -3.30 21.86
C THR A 253 -0.75 -4.72 22.23
N GLY A 254 -1.28 -5.28 23.32
CA GLY A 254 -0.91 -6.61 23.82
C GLY A 254 -1.44 -7.75 22.96
N ARG A 255 -0.99 -7.83 21.70
CA ARG A 255 -1.37 -8.85 20.72
C ARG A 255 -0.69 -10.20 20.94
N HIS A 256 0.29 -10.27 21.85
CA HIS A 256 0.61 -11.49 22.57
C HIS A 256 -0.55 -11.81 23.52
N GLY A 257 -1.55 -12.55 23.00
CA GLY A 257 -2.67 -13.04 23.79
C GLY A 257 -2.16 -13.77 25.03
N HIS A 258 -2.45 -13.21 26.20
CA HIS A 258 -2.00 -13.79 27.46
C HIS A 258 -2.80 -15.08 27.68
N PHE A 259 -2.15 -16.24 27.58
CA PHE A 259 -2.77 -17.55 27.80
C PHE A 259 -3.11 -17.72 29.28
N MET A 260 -4.22 -17.11 29.70
CA MET A 260 -4.81 -17.35 31.01
C MET A 260 -5.45 -18.73 30.99
N THR A 261 -4.75 -19.70 31.55
CA THR A 261 -5.33 -20.98 31.96
C THR A 261 -6.29 -20.72 33.11
N ASP A 262 -7.58 -20.93 32.85
CA ASP A 262 -8.55 -21.11 33.93
C ASP A 262 -8.18 -22.35 34.78
N GLN A 263 -8.71 -22.48 35.99
CA GLN A 263 -8.50 -23.64 36.87
C GLN A 263 -9.07 -24.94 36.26
N SER A 264 -9.88 -24.86 35.20
CA SER A 264 -10.31 -26.00 34.36
C SER A 264 -9.30 -26.44 33.28
N GLY A 265 -8.20 -25.70 33.07
CA GLY A 265 -7.22 -25.97 32.02
C GLY A 265 -7.62 -25.52 30.60
N SER A 266 -8.77 -24.84 30.44
CA SER A 266 -9.18 -24.29 29.16
C SER A 266 -8.41 -23.01 28.80
N LEU A 267 -7.93 -22.91 27.56
CA LEU A 267 -7.23 -21.72 27.04
C LEU A 267 -8.26 -20.68 26.56
N VAL A 268 -8.52 -19.67 27.37
CA VAL A 268 -9.43 -18.57 27.00
C VAL A 268 -8.63 -17.46 26.31
N THR A 269 -8.86 -17.25 25.02
CA THR A 269 -8.24 -16.14 24.26
C THR A 269 -8.92 -14.82 24.60
N SER A 270 -8.32 -14.06 25.53
CA SER A 270 -8.67 -12.66 25.76
C SER A 270 -8.24 -11.81 24.56
N HIS A 271 -9.12 -11.67 23.57
CA HIS A 271 -8.98 -10.64 22.55
C HIS A 271 -9.02 -9.26 23.22
N GLN A 272 -7.86 -8.65 23.45
CA GLN A 272 -7.81 -7.26 23.89
C GLN A 272 -8.59 -6.40 22.90
N SER A 273 -9.65 -5.76 23.39
CA SER A 273 -10.60 -5.06 22.53
C SER A 273 -9.96 -3.83 21.94
N ARG A 274 -9.52 -3.93 20.67
CA ARG A 274 -9.14 -2.75 19.90
C ARG A 274 -10.31 -1.77 19.79
N VAL A 275 -9.97 -0.53 19.49
CA VAL A 275 -10.93 0.54 19.24
C VAL A 275 -11.82 0.18 18.03
N PRO A 276 -13.14 0.41 18.08
CA PRO A 276 -14.00 0.30 16.92
C PRO A 276 -13.83 1.49 15.97
N VAL A 277 -14.07 1.27 14.68
CA VAL A 277 -13.86 2.25 13.61
C VAL A 277 -15.16 2.56 12.87
N ASP A 278 -15.42 3.84 12.60
CA ASP A 278 -16.36 4.28 11.56
C ASP A 278 -15.58 4.45 10.24
N LEU A 279 -15.84 3.58 9.25
CA LEU A 279 -15.19 3.60 7.94
C LEU A 279 -16.21 3.93 6.84
N VAL A 280 -15.89 4.91 5.99
CA VAL A 280 -16.68 5.21 4.78
C VAL A 280 -15.78 5.01 3.57
N THR A 281 -16.23 4.18 2.63
CA THR A 281 -15.52 3.93 1.37
C THR A 281 -16.20 4.66 0.22
N VAL A 282 -15.43 5.45 -0.53
CA VAL A 282 -15.85 6.25 -1.68
C VAL A 282 -15.12 5.67 -2.90
N LEU A 283 -15.86 4.92 -3.71
CA LEU A 283 -15.31 4.01 -4.71
C LEU A 283 -15.71 4.44 -6.12
N ASP A 284 -14.73 4.67 -7.00
CA ASP A 284 -15.02 4.96 -8.40
C ASP A 284 -15.61 3.72 -9.10
N VAL A 285 -16.68 3.94 -9.85
CA VAL A 285 -17.32 3.01 -10.77
C VAL A 285 -17.61 3.68 -12.12
N SER A 286 -16.77 4.63 -12.52
CA SER A 286 -16.61 5.15 -13.87
C SER A 286 -16.42 4.04 -14.93
N GLY A 287 -16.46 4.44 -16.21
CA GLY A 287 -16.20 3.53 -17.33
C GLY A 287 -14.77 2.97 -17.39
N SER A 288 -13.76 3.70 -16.87
CA SER A 288 -12.36 3.28 -16.84
C SER A 288 -12.10 2.11 -15.89
N MET A 289 -12.86 2.03 -14.80
CA MET A 289 -12.84 0.92 -13.84
C MET A 289 -13.35 -0.43 -14.40
N ALA A 290 -13.79 -0.51 -15.66
CA ALA A 290 -14.34 -1.74 -16.23
C ALA A 290 -13.35 -2.93 -16.25
N GLY A 291 -13.91 -4.15 -16.23
CA GLY A 291 -13.12 -5.38 -16.36
C GLY A 291 -12.33 -5.75 -15.11
N THR A 292 -11.01 -5.91 -15.25
CA THR A 292 -10.10 -6.34 -14.17
C THR A 292 -10.08 -5.37 -13.01
N LYS A 293 -10.03 -4.05 -13.29
CA LYS A 293 -9.96 -2.99 -12.28
C LYS A 293 -11.06 -3.10 -11.22
N LEU A 294 -12.33 -3.16 -11.63
CA LEU A 294 -13.48 -3.34 -10.72
C LEU A 294 -13.51 -4.73 -10.06
N ALA A 295 -13.07 -5.79 -10.73
CA ALA A 295 -13.01 -7.12 -10.12
C ALA A 295 -11.99 -7.18 -8.97
N LEU A 296 -10.85 -6.52 -9.12
CA LEU A 296 -9.82 -6.38 -8.09
C LEU A 296 -10.27 -5.46 -6.96
N LEU A 297 -10.95 -4.36 -7.26
CA LEU A 297 -11.59 -3.51 -6.25
C LEU A 297 -12.58 -4.30 -5.38
N LYS A 298 -13.46 -5.10 -6.00
CA LYS A 298 -14.41 -5.98 -5.27
C LYS A 298 -13.68 -6.96 -4.36
N ARG A 299 -12.56 -7.54 -4.81
CA ARG A 299 -11.71 -8.43 -4.01
C ARG A 299 -11.05 -7.70 -2.83
N ALA A 300 -10.49 -6.51 -3.05
CA ALA A 300 -9.87 -5.69 -2.01
C ALA A 300 -10.89 -5.26 -0.95
N MET A 301 -12.07 -4.78 -1.37
CA MET A 301 -13.19 -4.47 -0.47
C MET A 301 -13.71 -5.70 0.27
N GLY A 302 -13.74 -6.88 -0.37
CA GLY A 302 -14.09 -8.13 0.29
C GLY A 302 -13.11 -8.50 1.42
N PHE A 303 -11.81 -8.26 1.22
CA PHE A 303 -10.80 -8.42 2.27
C PHE A 303 -10.99 -7.39 3.41
N VAL A 304 -11.31 -6.12 3.11
CA VAL A 304 -11.64 -5.12 4.14
C VAL A 304 -12.84 -5.59 4.99
N ILE A 305 -13.97 -5.90 4.36
CA ILE A 305 -15.22 -6.29 5.05
C ILE A 305 -15.00 -7.51 5.96
N GLN A 306 -14.20 -8.49 5.53
CA GLN A 306 -13.91 -9.67 6.34
C GLN A 306 -13.08 -9.35 7.59
N ASN A 307 -12.18 -8.36 7.52
CA ASN A 307 -11.28 -7.98 8.61
C ASN A 307 -11.84 -6.93 9.60
N LEU A 308 -12.90 -6.21 9.22
CA LEU A 308 -13.67 -5.40 10.16
C LEU A 308 -14.32 -6.28 11.24
N GLY A 309 -14.59 -5.71 12.42
CA GLY A 309 -15.16 -6.39 13.59
C GLY A 309 -16.64 -6.05 13.83
N PRO A 310 -17.36 -6.80 14.68
CA PRO A 310 -18.80 -6.60 14.93
C PRO A 310 -19.17 -5.28 15.63
N SER A 311 -18.17 -4.48 16.03
CA SER A 311 -18.30 -3.13 16.60
C SER A 311 -17.88 -2.02 15.62
N ASP A 312 -17.18 -2.34 14.53
CA ASP A 312 -16.90 -1.38 13.46
C ASP A 312 -18.15 -1.15 12.63
N ARG A 313 -18.23 0.01 11.99
CA ARG A 313 -19.26 0.35 11.01
C ARG A 313 -18.66 0.69 9.67
N LEU A 314 -19.27 0.19 8.61
CA LEU A 314 -18.90 0.46 7.22
C LEU A 314 -20.06 1.14 6.50
N SER A 315 -19.74 2.12 5.65
CA SER A 315 -20.63 2.64 4.61
C SER A 315 -19.93 2.54 3.25
N VAL A 316 -20.68 2.23 2.20
CA VAL A 316 -20.16 2.10 0.83
C VAL A 316 -20.87 3.08 -0.08
N ILE A 317 -20.09 4.02 -0.61
CA ILE A 317 -20.51 4.98 -1.63
C ILE A 317 -19.80 4.61 -2.93
N ALA A 318 -20.56 4.44 -4.00
CA ALA A 318 -20.04 4.30 -5.36
C ALA A 318 -20.28 5.62 -6.09
N PHE A 319 -19.29 6.12 -6.82
CA PHE A 319 -19.44 7.33 -7.63
C PHE A 319 -19.01 7.12 -9.08
N SER A 320 -19.55 7.94 -9.96
CA SER A 320 -19.25 7.98 -11.39
C SER A 320 -19.52 9.42 -11.86
N SER A 321 -20.38 9.65 -12.86
CA SER A 321 -20.96 10.98 -13.12
C SER A 321 -21.77 11.53 -11.94
N THR A 322 -22.38 10.63 -11.14
CA THR A 322 -23.06 10.95 -9.88
C THR A 322 -22.60 9.98 -8.77
N ALA A 323 -22.77 10.38 -7.51
CA ALA A 323 -22.50 9.53 -6.35
C ALA A 323 -23.77 8.85 -5.84
N ARG A 324 -23.64 7.65 -5.26
CA ARG A 324 -24.74 6.91 -4.61
C ARG A 324 -24.23 6.13 -3.39
N ARG A 325 -24.96 6.19 -2.28
CA ARG A 325 -24.69 5.41 -1.06
C ARG A 325 -25.38 4.05 -1.17
N LEU A 326 -24.61 3.04 -1.60
CA LEU A 326 -25.08 1.67 -1.80
C LEU A 326 -25.29 0.89 -0.49
N PHE A 327 -24.58 1.27 0.56
CA PHE A 327 -24.69 0.66 1.89
C PHE A 327 -24.64 1.77 2.93
N SER A 328 -25.64 1.86 3.82
CA SER A 328 -25.67 2.81 4.93
C SER A 328 -24.62 2.46 6.00
N LEU A 329 -24.38 3.35 6.97
CA LEU A 329 -23.34 3.15 7.99
C LEU A 329 -23.76 2.10 9.02
N ARG A 330 -23.49 0.83 8.72
CA ARG A 330 -23.97 -0.32 9.49
C ARG A 330 -22.83 -1.18 10.04
N ARG A 331 -23.12 -1.91 11.11
CA ARG A 331 -22.14 -2.68 11.88
C ARG A 331 -21.72 -3.97 11.18
N MET A 332 -20.42 -4.25 11.18
CA MET A 332 -19.83 -5.43 10.54
C MET A 332 -19.97 -6.70 11.39
N THR A 333 -21.21 -6.98 11.81
CA THR A 333 -21.67 -8.29 12.27
C THR A 333 -21.66 -9.29 11.09
N ASP A 334 -21.82 -10.58 11.33
CA ASP A 334 -21.83 -11.59 10.25
C ASP A 334 -22.88 -11.27 9.17
N VAL A 335 -24.06 -10.79 9.56
CA VAL A 335 -25.13 -10.35 8.64
C VAL A 335 -24.73 -9.07 7.91
N GLY A 336 -24.26 -8.05 8.64
CA GLY A 336 -23.83 -6.78 8.02
C GLY A 336 -22.65 -6.93 7.06
N LYS A 337 -21.75 -7.89 7.31
CA LYS A 337 -20.69 -8.30 6.39
C LYS A 337 -21.24 -8.96 5.14
N GLU A 338 -22.21 -9.88 5.26
CA GLU A 338 -22.84 -10.51 4.11
C GLU A 338 -23.58 -9.48 3.23
N GLU A 339 -24.36 -8.59 3.84
CA GLU A 339 -25.05 -7.50 3.13
C GLU A 339 -24.06 -6.54 2.45
N ALA A 340 -22.97 -6.15 3.12
CA ALA A 340 -21.93 -5.30 2.53
C ALA A 340 -21.19 -6.00 1.38
N LEU A 341 -20.93 -7.32 1.49
CA LEU A 341 -20.37 -8.11 0.39
C LEU A 341 -21.34 -8.20 -0.79
N GLN A 342 -22.64 -8.33 -0.56
CA GLN A 342 -23.65 -8.29 -1.63
C GLN A 342 -23.68 -6.91 -2.32
N ALA A 343 -23.64 -5.81 -1.56
CA ALA A 343 -23.60 -4.44 -2.08
C ALA A 343 -22.31 -4.14 -2.87
N VAL A 344 -21.14 -4.62 -2.42
CA VAL A 344 -19.89 -4.51 -3.18
C VAL A 344 -19.93 -5.38 -4.44
N ASN A 345 -20.48 -6.59 -4.37
CA ASN A 345 -20.58 -7.45 -5.55
C ASN A 345 -21.54 -6.94 -6.62
N SER A 346 -22.53 -6.10 -6.27
CA SER A 346 -23.45 -5.46 -7.23
C SER A 346 -22.88 -4.20 -7.94
N LEU A 347 -21.68 -3.73 -7.57
CA LEU A 347 -21.00 -2.63 -8.27
C LEU A 347 -20.85 -2.92 -9.78
N SER A 348 -21.06 -1.90 -10.60
CA SER A 348 -21.01 -1.94 -12.07
C SER A 348 -20.40 -0.65 -12.60
N SER A 349 -19.45 -0.77 -13.53
CA SER A 349 -18.71 0.34 -14.15
C SER A 349 -19.52 1.03 -15.25
N SER A 350 -19.81 2.33 -15.09
CA SER A 350 -20.58 3.15 -16.03
C SER A 350 -20.44 4.65 -15.73
N GLY A 351 -20.38 5.49 -16.77
CA GLY A 351 -20.33 6.96 -16.62
C GLY A 351 -18.91 7.53 -16.54
N GLY A 352 -18.82 8.85 -16.27
CA GLY A 352 -17.54 9.54 -16.02
C GLY A 352 -17.10 9.45 -14.55
N THR A 353 -16.24 10.36 -14.12
CA THR A 353 -15.67 10.40 -12.76
C THR A 353 -15.89 11.78 -12.12
N ASN A 354 -16.63 11.84 -11.00
CA ASN A 354 -16.97 13.06 -10.23
C ASN A 354 -16.54 12.88 -8.76
N ILE A 355 -15.26 13.16 -8.48
CA ILE A 355 -14.66 12.94 -7.16
C ILE A 355 -15.32 13.85 -6.10
N ALA A 356 -15.68 15.07 -6.48
CA ALA A 356 -16.31 16.07 -5.63
C ALA A 356 -17.62 15.57 -4.99
N GLU A 357 -18.52 14.98 -5.79
CA GLU A 357 -19.80 14.49 -5.27
C GLU A 357 -19.62 13.24 -4.38
N GLY A 358 -18.68 12.35 -4.74
CA GLY A 358 -18.32 11.18 -3.94
C GLY A 358 -17.85 11.58 -2.53
N LEU A 359 -16.90 12.51 -2.44
CA LEU A 359 -16.39 13.03 -1.17
C LEU A 359 -17.44 13.84 -0.41
N LYS A 360 -18.26 14.65 -1.08
CA LYS A 360 -19.38 15.38 -0.46
C LYS A 360 -20.39 14.42 0.17
N LYS A 361 -20.70 13.30 -0.49
CA LYS A 361 -21.59 12.26 0.04
C LYS A 361 -20.94 11.50 1.22
N GLY A 362 -19.64 11.23 1.15
CA GLY A 362 -18.87 10.62 2.25
C GLY A 362 -18.78 11.48 3.51
N ALA A 363 -18.43 12.76 3.35
CA ALA A 363 -18.42 13.75 4.42
C ALA A 363 -19.81 13.90 5.08
N LYS A 364 -20.88 13.85 4.28
CA LYS A 364 -22.26 13.89 4.78
C LYS A 364 -22.59 12.66 5.64
N VAL A 365 -22.26 11.44 5.20
CA VAL A 365 -22.42 10.23 6.03
C VAL A 365 -21.66 10.36 7.35
N MET A 366 -20.46 10.94 7.33
CA MET A 366 -19.69 11.17 8.55
C MET A 366 -20.26 12.29 9.46
N THR A 367 -21.00 13.25 8.90
CA THR A 367 -21.53 14.41 9.64
C THR A 367 -22.91 14.11 10.24
N ASP A 368 -23.80 13.50 9.46
CA ASP A 368 -25.22 13.27 9.79
C ASP A 368 -25.45 12.12 10.79
N ARG A 369 -24.46 11.24 10.99
CA ARG A 369 -24.56 10.04 11.83
C ARG A 369 -24.87 10.39 13.30
N LYS A 370 -25.85 9.69 13.88
CA LYS A 370 -26.31 9.87 15.27
C LYS A 370 -25.21 9.62 16.28
N SER A 371 -24.42 8.58 16.05
CA SER A 371 -23.43 8.07 16.99
C SER A 371 -22.05 7.95 16.33
N ARG A 372 -20.98 7.94 17.13
CA ARG A 372 -19.60 8.03 16.63
C ARG A 372 -18.68 7.06 17.35
N ASN A 373 -18.05 6.16 16.59
CA ASN A 373 -16.88 5.43 17.07
C ASN A 373 -15.69 6.40 17.25
N PRO A 374 -14.73 6.10 18.15
CA PRO A 374 -13.63 7.02 18.45
C PRO A 374 -12.73 7.29 17.23
N VAL A 375 -12.49 6.25 16.41
CA VAL A 375 -11.75 6.36 15.14
C VAL A 375 -12.75 6.55 13.99
N SER A 376 -12.46 7.49 13.10
CA SER A 376 -13.24 7.77 11.89
C SER A 376 -12.32 7.96 10.69
N SER A 377 -12.64 7.38 9.53
CA SER A 377 -11.79 7.50 8.34
C SER A 377 -12.59 7.35 7.03
N ILE A 378 -12.16 8.05 5.98
CA ILE A 378 -12.65 7.87 4.62
C ILE A 378 -11.53 7.24 3.77
N ILE A 379 -11.88 6.21 3.01
CA ILE A 379 -11.02 5.67 1.94
C ILE A 379 -11.62 6.07 0.60
N LEU A 380 -10.86 6.79 -0.22
CA LEU A 380 -11.19 7.17 -1.59
C LEU A 380 -10.35 6.32 -2.56
N LEU A 381 -10.98 5.67 -3.55
CA LEU A 381 -10.27 5.07 -4.68
C LEU A 381 -10.83 5.61 -6.01
N SER A 382 -9.93 5.95 -6.93
CA SER A 382 -10.23 6.46 -8.27
C SER A 382 -9.15 6.00 -9.25
N ASP A 383 -9.54 5.66 -10.48
CA ASP A 383 -8.61 5.38 -11.57
C ASP A 383 -8.61 6.47 -12.67
N GLY A 384 -9.61 7.36 -12.68
CA GLY A 384 -9.76 8.44 -13.65
C GLY A 384 -9.45 9.84 -13.12
N GLN A 385 -9.48 10.81 -14.05
CA GLN A 385 -9.44 12.25 -13.78
C GLN A 385 -10.85 12.77 -13.44
N ASP A 386 -10.97 13.75 -12.52
CA ASP A 386 -12.26 14.40 -12.28
C ASP A 386 -12.72 15.16 -13.54
N THR A 387 -13.80 14.66 -14.13
CA THR A 387 -14.33 15.16 -15.41
C THR A 387 -15.27 16.36 -15.21
N TYR A 388 -15.68 16.66 -13.96
CA TYR A 388 -16.76 17.59 -13.66
C TYR A 388 -16.32 18.87 -12.94
N SER A 389 -15.14 18.90 -12.30
CA SER A 389 -14.56 20.14 -11.74
C SER A 389 -13.83 21.01 -12.78
N ILE A 390 -13.58 20.50 -13.99
CA ILE A 390 -12.93 21.24 -15.08
C ILE A 390 -13.99 21.96 -15.94
N SER A 391 -14.28 23.22 -15.60
CA SER A 391 -15.09 24.10 -16.46
C SER A 391 -14.41 24.31 -17.83
N PRO A 392 -15.09 24.00 -18.97
CA PRO A 392 -14.51 24.10 -20.31
C PRO A 392 -14.38 25.57 -20.75
N GLY A 393 -13.33 26.23 -20.27
CA GLY A 393 -13.05 27.64 -20.53
C GLY A 393 -12.01 28.29 -19.60
N SER A 394 -11.71 27.69 -18.44
CA SER A 394 -10.61 28.18 -17.59
C SER A 394 -9.26 27.79 -18.18
N THR A 395 -8.43 28.78 -18.50
CA THR A 395 -7.02 28.56 -18.91
C THR A 395 -6.10 28.29 -17.72
N ASN A 396 -6.55 28.54 -16.48
CA ASN A 396 -5.82 28.16 -15.28
C ASN A 396 -6.01 26.66 -15.01
N ARG A 397 -5.01 25.85 -15.38
CA ARG A 397 -4.91 24.40 -15.07
C ARG A 397 -4.60 24.11 -13.59
N GLN A 398 -4.98 25.02 -12.71
CA GLN A 398 -4.67 24.98 -11.29
C GLN A 398 -5.99 25.18 -10.56
N SER A 399 -6.82 24.15 -10.67
CA SER A 399 -8.12 24.06 -10.01
C SER A 399 -7.95 24.25 -8.51
N ASP A 400 -8.86 24.96 -7.86
CA ASP A 400 -8.89 25.05 -6.41
C ASP A 400 -9.34 23.71 -5.82
N TYR A 401 -8.45 22.70 -5.83
CA TYR A 401 -8.72 21.35 -5.33
C TYR A 401 -9.11 21.33 -3.84
N GLN A 402 -8.75 22.40 -3.12
CA GLN A 402 -9.21 22.68 -1.77
C GLN A 402 -10.75 22.82 -1.67
N SER A 403 -11.44 23.22 -2.75
CA SER A 403 -12.92 23.24 -2.82
C SER A 403 -13.57 21.86 -3.01
N LEU A 404 -12.82 20.84 -3.44
CA LEU A 404 -13.33 19.46 -3.57
C LEU A 404 -13.51 18.78 -2.20
N LEU A 405 -12.81 19.28 -1.18
CA LEU A 405 -13.03 18.89 0.21
C LEU A 405 -14.15 19.75 0.81
N PRO A 406 -15.27 19.14 1.25
CA PRO A 406 -16.15 19.73 2.25
C PRO A 406 -15.39 20.44 3.37
N VAL A 407 -15.89 21.61 3.76
CA VAL A 407 -15.31 22.48 4.80
C VAL A 407 -15.24 21.77 6.17
N SER A 408 -16.06 20.74 6.40
CA SER A 408 -16.05 19.86 7.57
C SER A 408 -14.97 18.77 7.57
N MET A 409 -14.15 18.65 6.52
CA MET A 409 -12.99 17.75 6.45
C MET A 409 -11.66 18.50 6.35
N HIS A 410 -11.68 19.82 6.38
CA HIS A 410 -10.48 20.65 6.37
C HIS A 410 -9.75 20.60 7.70
N ARG A 411 -8.46 20.28 7.69
CA ARG A 411 -7.61 20.34 8.88
C ARG A 411 -7.44 21.78 9.37
N GLY A 412 -8.24 22.19 10.35
CA GLY A 412 -8.06 23.45 11.10
C GLY A 412 -9.23 24.41 11.16
N ASN A 413 -10.40 24.05 10.65
CA ASN A 413 -11.60 24.86 10.88
C ASN A 413 -12.25 24.47 12.23
N ASN A 414 -12.96 25.39 12.88
CA ASN A 414 -13.59 25.14 14.20
C ASN A 414 -14.82 24.20 14.15
N ALA A 415 -14.93 23.35 13.13
CA ALA A 415 -15.88 22.25 13.09
C ALA A 415 -15.33 21.10 13.95
N ASN A 416 -16.12 20.62 14.91
CA ASN A 416 -15.74 19.58 15.89
C ASN A 416 -15.56 18.15 15.31
N ILE A 417 -15.12 18.02 14.05
CA ILE A 417 -14.91 16.74 13.38
C ILE A 417 -13.73 16.89 12.40
N HIS A 418 -12.67 16.12 12.62
CA HIS A 418 -11.58 15.95 11.66
C HIS A 418 -11.63 14.52 11.12
N ILE A 419 -11.67 14.35 9.79
CA ILE A 419 -11.81 13.03 9.16
C ILE A 419 -10.72 12.89 8.08
N PRO A 420 -9.72 12.03 8.28
CA PRO A 420 -8.69 11.79 7.27
C PRO A 420 -9.28 11.06 6.06
N VAL A 421 -8.93 11.55 4.86
CA VAL A 421 -9.23 10.89 3.58
C VAL A 421 -7.96 10.21 3.07
N HIS A 422 -7.89 8.88 3.13
CA HIS A 422 -6.80 8.13 2.51
C HIS A 422 -7.17 7.86 1.05
N SER A 423 -6.34 8.34 0.12
CA SER A 423 -6.63 8.33 -1.31
C SER A 423 -5.76 7.30 -2.04
N PHE A 424 -6.37 6.48 -2.89
CA PHE A 424 -5.74 5.38 -3.62
C PHE A 424 -5.87 5.62 -5.12
N GLY A 425 -4.83 6.19 -5.73
CA GLY A 425 -4.73 6.37 -7.17
C GLY A 425 -4.37 5.07 -7.86
N PHE A 426 -5.21 4.60 -8.78
CA PHE A 426 -5.08 3.25 -9.37
C PHE A 426 -4.77 3.29 -10.87
N GLY A 427 -3.69 2.63 -11.28
CA GLY A 427 -3.18 2.71 -12.65
C GLY A 427 -2.63 4.10 -13.02
N ALA A 428 -2.28 4.32 -14.28
CA ALA A 428 -1.66 5.56 -14.74
C ALA A 428 -2.63 6.74 -14.89
N ASP A 429 -3.92 6.47 -15.11
CA ASP A 429 -4.88 7.44 -15.66
C ASP A 429 -5.50 8.39 -14.61
N HIS A 430 -5.18 8.21 -13.33
CA HIS A 430 -5.84 8.88 -12.20
C HIS A 430 -5.29 10.30 -11.93
N ASP A 431 -6.11 11.20 -11.38
CA ASP A 431 -5.63 12.53 -10.97
C ASP A 431 -4.85 12.47 -9.65
N SER A 432 -3.58 12.10 -9.76
CA SER A 432 -2.62 12.11 -8.65
C SER A 432 -2.50 13.46 -7.93
N ILE A 433 -2.72 14.59 -8.61
CA ILE A 433 -2.60 15.94 -8.00
C ILE A 433 -3.83 16.23 -7.14
N SER A 434 -5.04 16.00 -7.66
CA SER A 434 -6.28 16.07 -6.87
C SER A 434 -6.21 15.13 -5.67
N MET A 435 -5.92 13.85 -5.91
CA MET A 435 -5.96 12.81 -4.90
C MET A 435 -4.95 13.04 -3.77
N HIS A 436 -3.75 13.54 -4.11
CA HIS A 436 -2.79 13.99 -3.11
C HIS A 436 -3.30 15.19 -2.30
N SER A 437 -3.79 16.23 -2.98
CA SER A 437 -4.31 17.45 -2.30
C SER A 437 -5.51 17.16 -1.39
N ILE A 438 -6.36 16.21 -1.77
CA ILE A 438 -7.49 15.71 -0.99
C ILE A 438 -7.03 15.01 0.31
N SER A 439 -6.03 14.13 0.23
CA SER A 439 -5.48 13.49 1.43
C SER A 439 -4.70 14.46 2.32
N GLU A 440 -3.92 15.35 1.70
CA GLU A 440 -3.02 16.27 2.40
C GLU A 440 -3.81 17.27 3.27
N ASN A 441 -4.80 17.93 2.67
CA ASN A 441 -5.63 18.92 3.35
C ASN A 441 -6.60 18.32 4.40
N SER A 442 -6.78 16.99 4.41
CA SER A 442 -7.57 16.25 5.41
C SER A 442 -6.73 15.46 6.42
N GLY A 443 -5.40 15.47 6.31
CA GLY A 443 -4.52 14.68 7.18
C GLY A 443 -4.61 13.16 7.00
N GLY A 444 -5.09 12.71 5.83
CA GLY A 444 -4.97 11.33 5.37
C GLY A 444 -3.62 11.07 4.67
N THR A 445 -3.59 10.11 3.74
CA THR A 445 -2.37 9.74 3.01
C THR A 445 -2.67 9.35 1.57
N PHE A 446 -1.83 9.73 0.61
CA PHE A 446 -1.94 9.33 -0.79
C PHE A 446 -1.10 8.09 -1.10
N SER A 447 -1.75 7.05 -1.61
CA SER A 447 -1.13 5.81 -2.07
C SER A 447 -1.30 5.65 -3.58
N PHE A 448 -0.21 5.35 -4.28
CA PHE A 448 -0.19 5.07 -5.70
C PHE A 448 -0.08 3.56 -5.93
N ILE A 449 -1.07 2.98 -6.60
CA ILE A 449 -1.13 1.57 -6.95
C ILE A 449 -0.94 1.44 -8.47
N GLU A 450 0.30 1.18 -8.87
CA GLU A 450 0.68 1.02 -10.29
C GLU A 450 0.22 -0.34 -10.86
N ALA A 451 0.43 -1.42 -10.10
CA ALA A 451 0.18 -2.79 -10.52
C ALA A 451 -1.14 -3.35 -9.94
N GLU A 452 -1.91 -4.05 -10.79
CA GLU A 452 -3.17 -4.71 -10.44
C GLU A 452 -3.08 -5.68 -9.25
N SER A 453 -1.91 -6.29 -9.00
CA SER A 453 -1.65 -7.19 -7.89
C SER A 453 -1.64 -6.50 -6.51
N VAL A 454 -1.24 -5.23 -6.44
CA VAL A 454 -0.87 -4.54 -5.19
C VAL A 454 -2.08 -3.90 -4.49
N ILE A 455 -3.21 -3.72 -5.17
CA ILE A 455 -4.43 -3.07 -4.62
C ILE A 455 -4.95 -3.72 -3.32
N GLN A 456 -4.92 -5.06 -3.21
CA GLN A 456 -5.37 -5.74 -1.98
C GLN A 456 -4.41 -5.46 -0.81
N ASP A 457 -3.11 -5.41 -1.07
CA ASP A 457 -2.07 -5.19 -0.05
C ASP A 457 -2.01 -3.71 0.38
N ALA A 458 -2.23 -2.77 -0.55
CA ALA A 458 -2.39 -1.35 -0.24
C ALA A 458 -3.58 -1.10 0.71
N PHE A 459 -4.71 -1.76 0.45
CA PHE A 459 -5.88 -1.71 1.33
C PHE A 459 -5.61 -2.39 2.68
N ALA A 460 -4.89 -3.52 2.66
CA ALA A 460 -4.49 -4.25 3.87
C ALA A 460 -3.59 -3.42 4.80
N GLN A 461 -2.58 -2.73 4.25
CA GLN A 461 -1.71 -1.81 4.97
C GLN A 461 -2.53 -0.69 5.64
N CYS A 462 -3.45 -0.06 4.90
CA CYS A 462 -4.29 1.02 5.42
C CYS A 462 -5.19 0.57 6.58
N ILE A 463 -5.94 -0.53 6.43
CA ILE A 463 -6.78 -1.05 7.52
C ILE A 463 -5.93 -1.58 8.69
N GLY A 464 -4.73 -2.10 8.43
CA GLY A 464 -3.78 -2.51 9.47
C GLY A 464 -3.38 -1.34 10.39
N GLY A 465 -3.23 -0.14 9.82
CA GLY A 465 -3.12 1.10 10.59
C GLY A 465 -4.41 1.42 11.34
N LEU A 466 -5.50 1.68 10.61
CA LEU A 466 -6.78 2.16 11.16
C LEU A 466 -7.36 1.28 12.28
N LEU A 467 -7.19 -0.05 12.20
CA LEU A 467 -7.66 -1.00 13.21
C LEU A 467 -6.69 -1.17 14.40
N SER A 468 -5.66 -0.32 14.50
CA SER A 468 -4.64 -0.34 15.56
C SER A 468 -4.37 1.02 16.20
N VAL A 469 -5.25 2.02 16.05
CA VAL A 469 -5.13 3.32 16.76
C VAL A 469 -5.11 3.09 18.28
N VAL A 470 -4.11 3.67 18.95
CA VAL A 470 -3.88 3.57 20.41
C VAL A 470 -3.81 4.92 21.11
N VAL A 471 -3.66 5.99 20.34
CA VAL A 471 -3.45 7.35 20.81
C VAL A 471 -4.26 8.26 19.90
N GLN A 472 -5.05 9.17 20.46
CA GLN A 472 -5.78 10.19 19.71
C GLN A 472 -5.43 11.60 20.19
N GLU A 473 -5.69 12.59 19.35
CA GLU A 473 -5.59 14.02 19.71
C GLU A 473 -4.20 14.43 20.29
N LEU A 474 -3.12 13.71 19.93
CA LEU A 474 -1.77 13.93 20.47
C LEU A 474 -1.25 15.33 20.12
N THR A 475 -0.82 16.04 21.16
CA THR A 475 -0.08 17.30 21.09
C THR A 475 1.27 17.16 21.79
N VAL A 476 2.30 17.73 21.18
CA VAL A 476 3.62 17.89 21.81
C VAL A 476 3.84 19.37 22.05
N ASN A 477 4.16 19.74 23.29
CA ASN A 477 4.49 21.10 23.71
C ASN A 477 5.99 21.16 24.05
N ILE A 478 6.65 22.19 23.53
CA ILE A 478 8.10 22.41 23.58
C ILE A 478 8.34 23.76 24.25
N GLU A 479 9.21 23.79 25.25
CA GLU A 479 9.46 24.96 26.09
C GLU A 479 10.97 25.14 26.29
N CYS A 480 11.55 26.24 25.80
CA CYS A 480 12.94 26.62 26.08
C CYS A 480 13.11 26.89 27.58
N LEU A 481 14.05 26.20 28.23
CA LEU A 481 14.30 26.34 29.66
C LEU A 481 15.25 27.50 29.99
N HIS A 482 16.19 27.81 29.09
CA HIS A 482 17.15 28.89 29.28
C HIS A 482 16.64 30.21 28.68
N PRO A 483 16.64 31.34 29.41
CA PRO A 483 16.07 32.61 28.93
C PRO A 483 16.77 33.20 27.70
N GLY A 484 18.01 32.79 27.42
CA GLY A 484 18.78 33.20 26.24
C GLY A 484 18.59 32.32 24.99
N LEU A 485 17.68 31.34 25.01
CA LEU A 485 17.41 30.44 23.86
C LEU A 485 16.09 30.76 23.19
N GLN A 486 16.07 30.71 21.85
CA GLN A 486 14.89 30.92 21.02
C GLN A 486 14.77 29.81 19.97
N LEU A 487 13.55 29.32 19.77
CA LEU A 487 13.18 28.37 18.73
C LEU A 487 13.15 29.09 17.38
N LYS A 488 14.04 28.69 16.47
CA LYS A 488 14.20 29.28 15.13
C LYS A 488 13.26 28.64 14.12
N SER A 489 13.09 27.32 14.19
CA SER A 489 12.06 26.59 13.44
C SER A 489 11.69 25.26 14.10
N ILE A 490 10.50 24.76 13.77
CA ILE A 490 10.07 23.41 14.10
C ILE A 490 9.77 22.71 12.77
N LYS A 491 10.70 21.90 12.28
CA LYS A 491 10.55 21.14 11.04
C LYS A 491 9.76 19.86 11.31
N ALA A 492 8.44 19.95 11.15
CA ALA A 492 7.49 18.84 11.41
C ALA A 492 6.80 18.29 10.15
N GLY A 493 7.24 18.64 8.93
CA GLY A 493 6.59 18.20 7.69
C GLY A 493 5.17 18.77 7.58
N SER A 494 4.18 17.92 7.33
CA SER A 494 2.76 18.31 7.23
C SER A 494 2.04 18.47 8.58
N TYR A 495 2.75 18.26 9.68
CA TYR A 495 2.19 18.44 11.02
C TYR A 495 2.10 19.93 11.39
N LYS A 496 0.96 20.33 11.96
CA LYS A 496 0.71 21.72 12.29
C LYS A 496 1.55 22.15 13.49
N THR A 497 2.43 23.12 13.25
CA THR A 497 3.25 23.77 14.25
C THR A 497 2.67 25.13 14.63
N LYS A 498 2.57 25.42 15.92
CA LYS A 498 2.31 26.76 16.46
C LYS A 498 3.57 27.21 17.19
N LEU A 499 4.07 28.40 16.86
CA LEU A 499 5.13 29.07 17.61
C LEU A 499 4.51 30.27 18.34
N MET A 500 4.80 30.42 19.63
CA MET A 500 4.30 31.56 20.40
C MET A 500 5.12 32.83 20.12
N SER A 501 4.53 34.00 20.35
CA SER A 501 5.13 35.31 20.00
C SER A 501 6.46 35.61 20.68
N ASP A 502 6.82 34.88 21.75
CA ASP A 502 8.12 35.01 22.42
C ASP A 502 9.22 34.10 21.85
N SER A 503 8.86 33.23 20.89
CA SER A 503 9.70 32.20 20.27
C SER A 503 10.41 31.26 21.27
N ARG A 504 9.89 31.11 22.50
CA ARG A 504 10.41 30.15 23.50
C ARG A 504 9.49 28.95 23.70
N MET A 505 8.20 29.11 23.42
CA MET A 505 7.24 28.01 23.46
C MET A 505 6.70 27.71 22.06
N GLY A 506 6.61 26.43 21.73
CA GLY A 506 6.00 25.95 20.50
C GLY A 506 5.22 24.65 20.73
N SER A 507 4.29 24.33 19.85
CA SER A 507 3.54 23.08 19.91
C SER A 507 3.31 22.45 18.53
N ILE A 508 3.19 21.13 18.52
CA ILE A 508 2.97 20.29 17.34
C ILE A 508 1.67 19.50 17.54
N GLU A 509 0.70 19.71 16.65
CA GLU A 509 -0.52 18.90 16.57
C GLU A 509 -0.22 17.63 15.75
N VAL A 510 -0.03 16.50 16.43
CA VAL A 510 0.28 15.20 15.82
C VAL A 510 -1.01 14.43 15.50
N GLY A 511 -2.03 14.49 16.37
CA GLY A 511 -3.29 13.77 16.18
C GLY A 511 -3.19 12.30 16.56
N ASP A 512 -3.69 11.40 15.71
CA ASP A 512 -3.84 9.99 16.06
C ASP A 512 -2.60 9.16 15.69
N LEU A 513 -2.20 8.19 16.52
CA LEU A 513 -1.14 7.21 16.23
C LEU A 513 -1.63 5.76 16.32
N TYR A 514 -1.10 4.93 15.40
CA TYR A 514 -1.27 3.48 15.36
C TYR A 514 -0.31 2.75 16.33
N ALA A 515 -0.58 1.49 16.66
CA ALA A 515 0.24 0.71 17.59
C ALA A 515 1.68 0.55 17.09
N GLU A 516 2.65 0.83 17.95
CA GLU A 516 4.10 0.92 17.63
C GLU A 516 4.47 1.87 16.47
N GLU A 517 3.59 2.82 16.11
CA GLU A 517 3.89 3.88 15.15
C GLU A 517 4.88 4.91 15.73
N GLU A 518 5.87 5.30 14.95
CA GLU A 518 6.94 6.23 15.36
C GLU A 518 6.80 7.60 14.66
N ARG A 519 7.20 8.68 15.34
CA ARG A 519 7.25 10.06 14.79
C ARG A 519 8.48 10.81 15.23
N ASP A 520 9.20 11.34 14.25
CA ASP A 520 10.42 12.12 14.42
C ASP A 520 10.22 13.57 13.95
N PHE A 521 10.53 14.54 14.81
CA PHE A 521 10.41 15.98 14.54
C PHE A 521 11.72 16.70 14.87
N LEU A 522 12.18 17.60 13.99
CA LEU A 522 13.42 18.37 14.22
C LEU A 522 13.09 19.79 14.67
N ILE A 523 13.74 20.22 15.74
CA ILE A 523 13.67 21.58 16.29
C ILE A 523 15.03 22.24 16.04
N THR A 524 15.05 23.44 15.48
CA THR A 524 16.28 24.23 15.33
C THR A 524 16.24 25.45 16.23
N LEU A 525 17.37 25.74 16.87
CA LEU A 525 17.56 26.88 17.78
C LEU A 525 19.01 27.35 17.71
N ASP A 526 19.27 28.61 18.06
CA ASP A 526 20.62 29.17 18.09
C ASP A 526 21.13 29.20 19.55
N ILE A 527 22.28 28.56 19.81
CA ILE A 527 22.91 28.51 21.14
C ILE A 527 23.84 29.72 21.30
N PRO A 528 23.68 30.57 22.33
CA PRO A 528 24.52 31.74 22.56
C PRO A 528 25.92 31.40 23.09
N VAL A 529 26.84 32.36 23.02
CA VAL A 529 28.10 32.31 23.78
C VAL A 529 27.78 32.49 25.25
N GLU A 530 28.13 31.52 26.10
CA GLU A 530 27.87 31.59 27.53
C GLU A 530 28.88 30.76 28.32
N ARG A 531 29.42 31.36 29.38
CA ARG A 531 30.54 30.84 30.16
C ARG A 531 30.17 30.44 31.60
N SER A 532 28.96 30.78 32.03
CA SER A 532 28.43 30.69 33.41
C SER A 532 28.43 29.28 33.99
N SER A 533 28.00 28.29 33.19
CA SER A 533 27.76 26.91 33.60
C SER A 533 28.49 25.90 32.71
N ASN A 534 28.77 24.72 33.25
CA ASN A 534 29.27 23.56 32.50
C ASN A 534 28.14 22.73 31.88
N GLU A 535 26.89 22.97 32.27
CA GLU A 535 25.69 22.35 31.68
C GLU A 535 24.66 23.42 31.31
N MET A 536 24.01 23.26 30.16
CA MET A 536 22.93 24.14 29.71
C MET A 536 21.67 23.31 29.45
N PRO A 537 20.57 23.52 30.20
CA PRO A 537 19.26 22.97 29.84
C PRO A 537 18.70 23.73 28.64
N ILE A 538 18.43 23.03 27.54
CA ILE A 538 17.97 23.64 26.30
C ILE A 538 16.44 23.74 26.30
N LEU A 539 15.76 22.60 26.24
CA LEU A 539 14.32 22.52 26.10
C LEU A 539 13.70 21.46 27.00
N ASN A 540 12.41 21.60 27.21
CA ASN A 540 11.53 20.67 27.89
C ASN A 540 10.43 20.22 26.93
N ALA A 541 10.29 18.91 26.73
CA ALA A 541 9.26 18.31 25.89
C ALA A 541 8.17 17.65 26.76
N LYS A 542 6.91 18.04 26.53
CA LYS A 542 5.72 17.52 27.22
C LYS A 542 4.73 17.02 26.18
N CYS A 543 4.12 15.86 26.37
CA CYS A 543 3.05 15.38 25.49
C CYS A 543 1.74 15.16 26.25
N ALA A 544 0.64 15.52 25.59
CA ALA A 544 -0.72 15.29 26.05
C ALA A 544 -1.54 14.67 24.92
N TYR A 545 -2.23 13.58 25.22
CA TYR A 545 -3.03 12.83 24.27
C TYR A 545 -4.29 12.28 24.94
N LYS A 546 -5.12 11.59 24.17
CA LYS A 546 -6.34 10.94 24.62
C LYS A 546 -6.24 9.46 24.34
N ASP A 547 -6.51 8.64 25.35
CA ASP A 547 -6.64 7.20 25.14
C ASP A 547 -8.02 6.92 24.49
N PRO A 548 -8.09 6.29 23.32
CA PRO A 548 -9.35 5.99 22.65
C PRO A 548 -10.26 5.00 23.43
N VAL A 549 -9.72 4.24 24.38
CA VAL A 549 -10.46 3.26 25.18
C VAL A 549 -11.14 3.92 26.38
N SER A 550 -10.37 4.55 27.29
CA SER A 550 -10.93 5.28 28.44
C SER A 550 -11.59 6.62 28.06
N LYS A 551 -11.16 7.22 26.94
CA LYS A 551 -11.50 8.58 26.47
C LYS A 551 -10.99 9.71 27.37
N GLU A 552 -10.17 9.39 28.37
CA GLU A 552 -9.58 10.38 29.29
C GLU A 552 -8.33 11.05 28.67
N PRO A 553 -8.08 12.33 28.99
CA PRO A 553 -6.86 13.03 28.57
C PRO A 553 -5.66 12.59 29.41
N MET A 554 -4.78 11.80 28.80
CA MET A 554 -3.50 11.40 29.38
C MET A 554 -2.42 12.44 29.09
N THR A 555 -1.98 13.15 30.13
CA THR A 555 -0.73 13.93 30.08
C THR A 555 0.43 13.05 30.54
N LEU A 556 1.55 13.07 29.83
CA LEU A 556 2.76 12.39 30.29
C LEU A 556 3.39 13.22 31.42
N ASN A 557 3.13 12.82 32.68
CA ASN A 557 3.60 13.52 33.88
C ASN A 557 5.13 13.70 33.97
N GLN A 558 5.90 12.92 33.22
CA GLN A 558 7.34 13.08 33.10
C GLN A 558 7.68 13.87 31.84
N ALA A 559 7.99 15.15 32.03
CA ALA A 559 8.50 16.01 30.97
C ALA A 559 9.99 15.69 30.70
N ILE A 560 10.42 15.80 29.44
CA ILE A 560 11.77 15.41 29.01
C ILE A 560 12.63 16.65 28.77
N GLU A 561 13.58 16.83 29.69
CA GLU A 561 14.57 17.90 29.70
C GLU A 561 15.81 17.50 28.88
N VAL A 562 16.13 18.28 27.84
CA VAL A 562 17.36 18.10 27.04
C VAL A 562 18.45 19.02 27.59
N LYS A 563 19.62 18.44 27.90
CA LYS A 563 20.82 19.17 28.35
C LYS A 563 21.97 18.95 27.40
N ILE A 564 22.85 19.95 27.30
CA ILE A 564 24.17 19.81 26.68
C ILE A 564 25.27 20.18 27.67
N LEU A 565 26.44 19.60 27.47
CA LEU A 565 27.66 20.01 28.14
C LEU A 565 28.25 21.25 27.47
N ARG A 566 28.84 22.12 28.29
CA ARG A 566 29.50 23.37 27.89
C ARG A 566 30.96 23.32 28.37
N PRO A 567 31.85 22.56 27.68
CA PRO A 567 33.27 22.52 28.01
C PRO A 567 34.01 23.76 27.50
N GLU A 568 35.26 23.95 27.94
CA GLU A 568 36.15 25.01 27.43
C GLU A 568 36.94 24.57 26.19
N VAL A 569 37.31 23.29 26.14
CA VAL A 569 37.92 22.62 24.97
C VAL A 569 36.97 21.53 24.52
N THR A 570 36.61 21.53 23.24
CA THR A 570 35.71 20.50 22.66
C THR A 570 36.56 19.37 22.08
N ALA A 571 36.19 18.12 22.38
CA ALA A 571 36.69 16.95 21.67
C ALA A 571 36.04 16.84 20.27
N GLU A 572 36.37 15.80 19.51
CA GLU A 572 35.67 15.50 18.25
C GLU A 572 34.15 15.40 18.50
N LEU A 573 33.38 16.14 17.69
CA LEU A 573 31.94 16.25 17.82
C LEU A 573 31.26 14.99 17.28
N VAL A 574 30.91 14.07 18.17
CA VAL A 574 30.10 12.89 17.84
C VAL A 574 28.66 13.35 17.56
N VAL A 575 28.29 13.31 16.28
CA VAL A 575 26.93 13.63 15.81
C VAL A 575 25.97 12.48 16.15
N SER A 576 24.77 12.80 16.65
CA SER A 576 23.70 11.82 16.83
C SER A 576 23.28 11.20 15.49
N MET A 577 23.32 9.86 15.44
CA MET A 577 22.91 9.07 14.28
C MET A 577 21.43 9.26 13.97
N GLU A 578 20.62 9.44 15.00
CA GLU A 578 19.18 9.65 14.95
C GLU A 578 18.86 11.02 14.34
N VAL A 579 19.59 12.07 14.76
CA VAL A 579 19.45 13.42 14.20
C VAL A 579 19.92 13.48 12.75
N ASP A 580 21.07 12.88 12.41
CA ASP A 580 21.57 12.83 11.02
C ASP A 580 20.57 12.10 10.11
N ARG A 581 20.14 10.90 10.49
CA ARG A 581 19.13 10.12 9.75
C ARG A 581 17.86 10.93 9.46
N GLN A 582 17.36 11.66 10.46
CA GLN A 582 16.13 12.44 10.31
C GLN A 582 16.34 13.76 9.54
N ARG A 583 17.49 14.40 9.68
CA ARG A 583 17.91 15.52 8.82
C ARG A 583 17.96 15.09 7.35
N ASN A 584 18.49 13.91 7.08
CA ASN A 584 18.61 13.36 5.73
C ASN A 584 17.25 13.01 5.12
N ARG A 585 16.29 12.47 5.90
CA ARG A 585 14.88 12.38 5.45
C ARG A 585 14.33 13.73 5.03
N LEU A 586 14.48 14.77 5.86
CA LEU A 586 13.87 16.06 5.56
C LEU A 586 14.50 16.71 4.32
N ARG A 587 15.83 16.65 4.18
CA ARG A 587 16.52 17.07 2.94
C ARG A 587 16.02 16.30 1.71
N SER A 588 15.81 14.98 1.84
CA SER A 588 15.25 14.16 0.77
C SER A 588 13.84 14.62 0.39
N ALA A 589 12.95 14.87 1.37
CA ALA A 589 11.59 15.35 1.12
C ALA A 589 11.56 16.79 0.54
N GLU A 590 12.46 17.67 0.98
CA GLU A 590 12.67 19.01 0.42
C GLU A 590 13.10 18.90 -1.06
N ALA A 591 14.09 18.05 -1.37
CA ALA A 591 14.55 17.80 -2.75
C ALA A 591 13.50 17.10 -3.63
N MET A 592 12.72 16.15 -3.10
CA MET A 592 11.60 15.52 -3.81
C MET A 592 10.54 16.56 -4.23
N ALA A 593 10.24 17.53 -3.36
CA ALA A 593 9.27 18.58 -3.64
C ALA A 593 9.80 19.58 -4.69
N GLU A 594 11.07 19.95 -4.62
CA GLU A 594 11.73 20.81 -5.62
C GLU A 594 11.84 20.11 -6.99
N ALA A 595 12.30 18.86 -7.02
CA ALA A 595 12.40 18.07 -8.25
C ALA A 595 11.03 17.88 -8.91
N ARG A 596 9.98 17.59 -8.12
CA ARG A 596 8.59 17.61 -8.62
C ARG A 596 8.23 18.97 -9.22
N ALA A 597 8.52 20.07 -8.52
CA ALA A 597 8.20 21.41 -9.01
C ALA A 597 8.95 21.77 -10.30
N ALA A 598 10.17 21.27 -10.51
CA ALA A 598 10.91 21.39 -11.78
C ALA A 598 10.28 20.52 -12.88
N ALA A 599 9.95 19.26 -12.58
CA ALA A 599 9.31 18.34 -13.52
C ALA A 599 7.95 18.84 -14.03
N GLU A 600 7.11 19.44 -13.17
CA GLU A 600 5.83 20.04 -13.60
C GLU A 600 6.03 21.27 -14.52
N ARG A 601 7.15 22.01 -14.38
CA ARG A 601 7.54 23.06 -15.34
C ARG A 601 8.07 22.51 -16.67
N GLY A 602 8.27 21.19 -16.76
CA GLY A 602 8.90 20.50 -17.90
C GLY A 602 10.43 20.43 -17.82
N ASP A 603 11.04 20.94 -16.75
CA ASP A 603 12.50 20.92 -16.54
C ASP A 603 12.92 19.65 -15.80
N LEU A 604 12.91 18.54 -16.54
CA LEU A 604 13.31 17.23 -16.04
C LEU A 604 14.82 17.12 -15.77
N ALA A 605 15.64 17.94 -16.46
CA ALA A 605 17.09 17.95 -16.27
C ALA A 605 17.45 18.53 -14.89
N SER A 606 16.85 19.68 -14.53
CA SER A 606 16.95 20.24 -13.18
C SER A 606 16.37 19.28 -12.14
N ALA A 607 15.21 18.67 -12.41
CA ALA A 607 14.59 17.72 -11.48
C ALA A 607 15.49 16.52 -11.14
N VAL A 608 16.10 15.88 -12.14
CA VAL A 608 17.03 14.76 -11.93
C VAL A 608 18.30 15.22 -11.22
N SER A 609 18.83 16.41 -11.54
CA SER A 609 20.03 16.98 -10.91
C SER A 609 19.83 17.33 -9.44
N VAL A 610 18.65 17.82 -9.05
CA VAL A 610 18.29 18.09 -7.64
C VAL A 610 18.24 16.80 -6.83
N LEU A 611 17.68 15.72 -7.39
CA LEU A 611 17.71 14.40 -6.78
C LEU A 611 19.14 13.84 -6.72
N GLU A 612 19.96 14.05 -7.74
CA GLU A 612 21.35 13.54 -7.78
C GLU A 612 22.23 14.18 -6.71
N GLU A 613 22.18 15.51 -6.58
CA GLU A 613 22.88 16.24 -5.52
C GLU A 613 22.42 15.80 -4.12
N CYS A 614 21.11 15.61 -3.93
CA CYS A 614 20.58 15.09 -2.66
C CYS A 614 21.08 13.68 -2.34
N ARG A 615 21.16 12.79 -3.34
CA ARG A 615 21.71 11.44 -3.19
C ARG A 615 23.21 11.44 -2.88
N ASN A 616 23.99 12.31 -3.53
CA ASN A 616 25.42 12.46 -3.22
C ASN A 616 25.63 12.88 -1.75
N GLN A 617 24.91 13.91 -1.28
CA GLN A 617 24.94 14.34 0.12
C GLN A 617 24.45 13.24 1.09
N LEU A 618 23.44 12.46 0.71
CA LEU A 618 22.94 11.33 1.49
C LEU A 618 24.01 10.23 1.65
N VAL A 619 24.68 9.84 0.56
CA VAL A 619 25.74 8.81 0.56
C VAL A 619 26.97 9.25 1.37
N GLU A 620 27.24 10.56 1.45
CA GLU A 620 28.29 11.09 2.32
C GLU A 620 27.92 11.17 3.81
N SER A 621 26.64 11.04 4.17
CA SER A 621 26.18 11.15 5.56
C SER A 621 26.66 10.01 6.46
N VAL A 622 26.67 10.25 7.77
CA VAL A 622 27.10 9.24 8.76
C VAL A 622 26.11 8.09 8.82
N SER A 623 24.80 8.39 8.76
CA SER A 623 23.72 7.39 8.77
C SER A 623 23.74 6.49 7.53
N HIS A 624 24.04 7.00 6.33
CA HIS A 624 24.21 6.13 5.16
C HIS A 624 25.52 5.31 5.24
N ARG A 625 26.65 5.93 5.58
CA ARG A 625 27.96 5.24 5.69
C ARG A 625 28.00 4.13 6.74
N THR A 626 27.13 4.19 7.74
CA THR A 626 26.96 3.14 8.77
C THR A 626 25.93 2.06 8.39
N GLY A 627 25.22 2.22 7.27
CA GLY A 627 24.22 1.26 6.79
C GLY A 627 22.86 1.35 7.51
N ASP A 628 22.43 2.53 7.95
CA ASP A 628 21.07 2.72 8.46
C ASP A 628 20.02 2.35 7.40
N LYS A 629 18.98 1.64 7.83
CA LYS A 629 17.94 1.11 6.94
C LYS A 629 17.12 2.20 6.25
N LEU A 630 16.83 3.30 6.94
CA LEU A 630 16.07 4.42 6.36
C LEU A 630 16.96 5.20 5.39
N SER A 631 18.21 5.47 5.75
CA SER A 631 19.17 6.15 4.85
C SER A 631 19.54 5.32 3.61
N THR A 632 19.44 3.99 3.68
CA THR A 632 19.59 3.09 2.52
C THR A 632 18.32 3.03 1.66
N ALA A 633 17.14 2.97 2.28
CA ALA A 633 15.86 2.99 1.57
C ALA A 633 15.60 4.33 0.85
N LEU A 634 15.99 5.45 1.46
CA LEU A 634 15.90 6.78 0.87
C LEU A 634 16.75 6.91 -0.41
N ASP A 635 17.96 6.34 -0.45
CA ASP A 635 18.79 6.37 -1.66
C ASP A 635 18.15 5.59 -2.82
N ALA A 636 17.63 4.39 -2.53
CA ALA A 636 16.91 3.56 -3.50
C ALA A 636 15.61 4.25 -4.00
N GLU A 637 14.89 4.92 -3.10
CA GLU A 637 13.69 5.68 -3.46
C GLU A 637 14.01 6.90 -4.35
N LEU A 638 15.03 7.69 -4.00
CA LEU A 638 15.47 8.83 -4.81
C LEU A 638 15.96 8.36 -6.19
N LYS A 639 16.63 7.20 -6.28
CA LYS A 639 17.03 6.56 -7.54
C LYS A 639 15.84 6.18 -8.42
N GLU A 640 14.84 5.50 -7.87
CA GLU A 640 13.59 5.15 -8.59
C GLU A 640 12.86 6.42 -9.06
N MET A 641 12.89 7.51 -8.27
CA MET A 641 12.35 8.81 -8.71
C MET A 641 13.12 9.42 -9.88
N GLN A 642 14.46 9.38 -9.88
CA GLN A 642 15.28 9.84 -11.01
C GLN A 642 14.96 9.04 -12.29
N GLU A 643 14.90 7.71 -12.19
CA GLU A 643 14.60 6.83 -13.32
C GLU A 643 13.18 7.09 -13.88
N ARG A 644 12.20 7.37 -13.00
CA ARG A 644 10.84 7.75 -13.41
C ARG A 644 10.71 9.20 -13.92
N MET A 645 11.73 10.05 -13.74
CA MET A 645 11.82 11.39 -14.33
C MET A 645 12.57 11.42 -15.68
N ALA A 646 13.14 10.29 -16.14
CA ALA A 646 13.95 10.22 -17.35
C ALA A 646 13.23 10.63 -18.65
N SER A 647 11.89 10.65 -18.68
CA SER A 647 11.12 11.25 -19.78
C SER A 647 9.80 11.84 -19.28
N ARG A 648 9.28 12.84 -20.02
CA ARG A 648 7.99 13.48 -19.68
C ARG A 648 6.86 12.46 -19.63
N GLN A 649 6.82 11.50 -20.55
CA GLN A 649 5.80 10.47 -20.58
C GLN A 649 5.88 9.57 -19.35
N THR A 650 7.08 9.12 -18.96
CA THR A 650 7.32 8.31 -17.75
C THR A 650 6.87 9.08 -16.49
N TYR A 651 7.23 10.36 -16.40
CA TYR A 651 6.84 11.22 -15.29
C TYR A 651 5.32 11.41 -15.22
N GLU A 652 4.67 11.73 -16.34
CA GLU A 652 3.22 11.97 -16.37
C GLU A 652 2.40 10.67 -16.17
N THR A 653 2.94 9.52 -16.54
CA THR A 653 2.27 8.20 -16.47
C THR A 653 2.40 7.54 -15.08
N SER A 654 3.56 7.63 -14.40
CA SER A 654 3.68 7.10 -13.04
C SER A 654 4.68 7.81 -12.13
N GLY A 655 5.69 8.52 -12.65
CA GLY A 655 6.67 9.24 -11.83
C GLY A 655 6.05 10.29 -10.91
N ARG A 656 5.09 11.08 -11.40
CA ARG A 656 4.33 12.07 -10.63
C ARG A 656 3.61 11.43 -9.44
N ALA A 657 2.89 10.33 -9.68
CA ALA A 657 2.13 9.63 -8.64
C ALA A 657 3.06 8.94 -7.63
N TYR A 658 4.17 8.37 -8.08
CA TYR A 658 5.21 7.81 -7.23
C TYR A 658 5.81 8.89 -6.30
N VAL A 659 6.23 10.04 -6.84
CA VAL A 659 6.82 11.15 -6.08
C VAL A 659 5.83 11.76 -5.08
N LEU A 660 4.55 11.92 -5.48
CA LEU A 660 3.50 12.40 -4.59
C LEU A 660 3.22 11.42 -3.43
N SER A 661 3.24 10.11 -3.68
CA SER A 661 3.11 9.12 -2.59
C SER A 661 4.39 9.03 -1.74
N GLY A 662 5.56 9.28 -2.33
CA GLY A 662 6.83 9.50 -1.66
C GLY A 662 6.74 10.61 -0.60
N LEU A 663 6.37 11.81 -1.06
CA LEU A 663 6.15 13.01 -0.25
C LEU A 663 5.09 12.80 0.84
N SER A 664 3.90 12.28 0.48
CA SER A 664 2.83 12.03 1.46
C SER A 664 3.30 11.08 2.57
N SER A 665 4.06 10.04 2.23
CA SER A 665 4.64 9.13 3.22
C SER A 665 5.66 9.78 4.15
N HIS A 666 6.61 10.57 3.63
CA HIS A 666 7.66 11.18 4.46
C HIS A 666 7.20 12.39 5.28
N SER A 667 6.23 13.16 4.79
CA SER A 667 5.70 14.34 5.48
C SER A 667 4.73 13.98 6.61
N TRP A 668 3.94 12.92 6.44
CA TRP A 668 3.09 12.35 7.50
C TRP A 668 3.74 11.21 8.29
N GLN A 669 4.92 10.74 7.85
CA GLN A 669 5.65 9.60 8.43
C GLN A 669 4.78 8.34 8.52
N ARG A 670 4.05 8.06 7.44
CA ARG A 670 3.09 6.94 7.32
C ARG A 670 3.38 6.07 6.12
N ALA A 671 3.15 4.77 6.25
CA ALA A 671 3.30 3.85 5.13
C ALA A 671 2.20 4.09 4.10
N THR A 672 2.58 4.53 2.91
CA THR A 672 1.71 4.53 1.72
C THR A 672 2.00 3.30 0.88
N ALA A 673 1.09 2.91 -0.01
CA ALA A 673 1.49 2.05 -1.12
C ALA A 673 2.12 2.93 -2.20
N ARG A 674 3.28 2.50 -2.70
CA ARG A 674 3.97 3.09 -3.85
C ARG A 674 4.00 2.04 -4.98
N GLY A 675 4.38 2.46 -6.19
CA GLY A 675 4.40 1.59 -7.38
C GLY A 675 5.32 0.37 -7.25
N ASP A 676 5.21 -0.56 -8.19
CA ASP A 676 6.01 -1.79 -8.21
C ASP A 676 7.47 -1.41 -8.56
N SER A 677 8.32 -1.33 -7.53
CA SER A 677 9.75 -1.00 -7.70
C SER A 677 10.47 -2.20 -8.29
N THR A 678 11.23 -1.97 -9.36
CA THR A 678 11.71 -3.06 -10.22
C THR A 678 12.77 -3.96 -9.55
N ASP A 679 13.42 -3.47 -8.48
CA ASP A 679 14.32 -4.27 -7.65
C ASP A 679 13.52 -5.06 -6.59
N SER A 680 13.31 -6.35 -6.86
CA SER A 680 12.56 -7.25 -6.00
C SER A 680 13.28 -7.56 -4.68
N THR A 681 13.16 -6.70 -3.65
CA THR A 681 12.93 -7.04 -2.22
C THR A 681 12.95 -5.84 -1.26
N SER A 682 12.02 -5.86 -0.29
CA SER A 682 12.14 -5.31 1.08
C SER A 682 12.32 -3.79 1.32
N LEU A 683 12.70 -2.95 0.36
CA LEU A 683 13.15 -1.58 0.70
C LEU A 683 12.02 -0.58 1.02
N VAL A 684 10.82 -0.70 0.44
CA VAL A 684 9.69 0.21 0.70
C VAL A 684 8.80 -0.32 1.84
N GLN A 685 9.39 -0.57 3.00
CA GLN A 685 8.67 -0.87 4.26
C GLN A 685 8.69 0.31 5.26
N ALA A 686 9.09 1.50 4.82
CA ALA A 686 9.16 2.68 5.67
C ALA A 686 7.82 2.96 6.36
N TYR A 687 7.87 3.19 7.68
CA TYR A 687 6.71 3.47 8.54
C TYR A 687 5.63 2.37 8.63
N GLN A 688 5.87 1.15 8.14
CA GLN A 688 4.95 0.03 8.34
C GLN A 688 4.97 -0.41 9.82
N THR A 689 3.82 -0.37 10.50
CA THR A 689 3.70 -0.97 11.85
C THR A 689 3.53 -2.49 11.74
N PRO A 690 3.81 -3.26 12.81
CA PRO A 690 3.60 -4.72 12.79
C PRO A 690 2.15 -5.13 12.49
N SER A 691 1.16 -4.29 12.81
CA SER A 691 -0.25 -4.49 12.44
C SER A 691 -0.47 -4.39 10.93
N MET A 692 0.21 -3.46 10.26
CA MET A 692 0.18 -3.34 8.80
C MET A 692 0.82 -4.56 8.12
N VAL A 693 1.99 -4.99 8.62
CA VAL A 693 2.71 -6.16 8.08
C VAL A 693 1.89 -7.45 8.25
N ASP A 694 1.22 -7.63 9.39
CA ASP A 694 0.27 -8.74 9.60
C ASP A 694 -0.90 -8.68 8.61
N MET A 695 -1.52 -7.51 8.38
CA MET A 695 -2.60 -7.41 7.40
C MET A 695 -2.14 -7.72 5.98
N VAL A 696 -0.96 -7.24 5.55
CA VAL A 696 -0.40 -7.50 4.21
C VAL A 696 -0.04 -8.98 4.03
N SER A 697 0.56 -9.62 5.03
CA SER A 697 0.77 -11.08 5.04
C SER A 697 -0.57 -11.85 4.92
N ARG A 698 -1.62 -11.32 5.56
CA ARG A 698 -2.98 -11.89 5.51
C ARG A 698 -3.70 -11.62 4.18
N SER A 699 -3.45 -10.54 3.46
CA SER A 699 -4.01 -10.33 2.11
C SER A 699 -3.37 -11.24 1.07
N GLN A 700 -2.05 -11.42 1.14
CA GLN A 700 -1.28 -12.32 0.26
C GLN A 700 -1.66 -13.79 0.46
N THR A 701 -1.97 -14.20 1.69
CA THR A 701 -2.43 -15.58 2.00
C THR A 701 -3.94 -15.77 1.79
N MET A 702 -4.78 -14.74 1.92
CA MET A 702 -6.21 -14.80 1.59
C MET A 702 -6.49 -14.73 0.08
N ILE A 703 -6.12 -15.80 -0.63
CA ILE A 703 -6.71 -16.12 -1.93
C ILE A 703 -8.12 -16.66 -1.67
N LEU A 704 -9.13 -15.77 -1.76
CA LEU A 704 -10.55 -16.12 -1.63
C LEU A 704 -11.02 -17.00 -2.81
N GLY A 705 -10.70 -18.30 -2.71
CA GLY A 705 -10.90 -19.31 -3.75
C GLY A 705 -11.48 -20.64 -3.24
N SER A 706 -12.07 -20.65 -2.04
CA SER A 706 -12.81 -21.80 -1.50
C SER A 706 -13.94 -21.33 -0.58
N PRO A 707 -15.17 -21.87 -0.69
CA PRO A 707 -16.17 -21.67 0.36
C PRO A 707 -15.65 -22.30 1.67
N SER A 708 -15.95 -21.67 2.80
CA SER A 708 -15.59 -22.22 4.11
C SER A 708 -16.23 -23.59 4.32
N PRO A 709 -15.54 -24.54 5.00
CA PRO A 709 -16.15 -25.83 5.32
C PRO A 709 -17.38 -25.59 6.17
N ARG A 710 -18.54 -26.09 5.71
CA ARG A 710 -19.81 -25.93 6.43
C ARG A 710 -19.65 -26.39 7.87
N ARG A 711 -20.02 -25.50 8.81
CA ARG A 711 -20.08 -25.74 10.26
C ARG A 711 -20.70 -27.12 10.50
N THR A 712 -19.92 -28.06 11.03
CA THR A 712 -20.36 -29.45 11.21
C THR A 712 -21.58 -29.47 12.12
N LEU A 713 -22.71 -29.93 11.59
CA LEU A 713 -23.92 -30.15 12.38
C LEU A 713 -23.60 -31.14 13.50
N ARG A 714 -23.92 -30.80 14.74
CA ARG A 714 -23.82 -31.73 15.87
C ARG A 714 -24.63 -32.99 15.54
N PRO A 715 -24.10 -34.20 15.78
CA PRO A 715 -24.92 -35.41 15.75
C PRO A 715 -26.12 -35.24 16.68
N ALA A 716 -27.29 -35.70 16.24
CA ALA A 716 -28.49 -35.67 17.07
C ALA A 716 -28.30 -36.56 18.31
N LEU A 717 -28.66 -36.05 19.49
CA LEU A 717 -28.67 -36.85 20.71
C LEU A 717 -29.71 -37.96 20.57
N SER A 718 -29.26 -39.21 20.65
CA SER A 718 -30.13 -40.38 20.68
C SER A 718 -30.93 -40.42 21.99
N PHE A 719 -32.26 -40.35 21.89
CA PHE A 719 -33.15 -40.50 23.04
C PHE A 719 -32.99 -41.91 23.66
N PRO A 720 -32.95 -42.04 25.00
CA PRO A 720 -33.07 -43.33 25.67
C PRO A 720 -34.49 -43.89 25.49
N ALA A 721 -34.62 -45.22 25.45
CA ALA A 721 -35.88 -45.89 25.22
C ALA A 721 -36.88 -45.70 26.38
N ARG A 722 -38.17 -45.57 26.05
CA ARG A 722 -39.26 -45.72 27.04
C ARG A 722 -39.39 -47.18 27.46
N PRO A 723 -39.56 -47.51 28.75
CA PRO A 723 -40.08 -48.81 29.14
C PRO A 723 -41.54 -48.95 28.71
N GLN A 724 -41.97 -50.17 28.38
CA GLN A 724 -43.39 -50.49 28.16
C GLN A 724 -44.15 -50.64 29.49
N PRO A 725 -45.47 -50.39 29.51
CA PRO A 725 -46.29 -50.43 30.71
C PRO A 725 -46.71 -51.86 31.10
N ARG A 726 -47.38 -51.97 32.25
CA ARG A 726 -48.36 -53.03 32.54
C ARG A 726 -49.75 -52.56 32.11
#